data_AF-A0A4S4CIL2-F1
#
_entry.id   AF-A0A4S4CIL2-F1
#
_cell.length_a   1.000
_cell.length_b   1.000
_cell.length_c   1.000
_cell.angle_alpha   90.00
_cell.angle_beta   90.00
_cell.angle_gamma   90.00
#
_symmetry.space_group_name_H-M   'P 1'
#
loop_
_entity.id
_entity.type
_entity.pdbx_description
1 polymer ?
#
loop_
_entity_poly.entity_id
_entity_poly.type
_entity_poly.pdbx_seq_one_letter_code
_entity_poly.pdbx_strand_id
1 'polypeptide(L)'
;MTTTTARRSALPAVAPWSGVVPVIRRVLLSALLLALLGFPVQAAKVGSATYVAPDGWTASVASGMATLAPSGGVSAGLMLVIPDQKVSGEARTWFAATVKQLSSDGQVTDQSDVTATTSGGVTLLAAASTVKLAQTTQYRFYTARLSGTGTATVYVLVTPTLEAFKRYQTDYVSLIRSAAPATASGGAATGSSPAGGPLTGTKTALPAVKPMNAAQFIAAGGNPEVAVIPDEFRCYQEKGGSSLTPELTVQILSGGKYRTAYGSGSYTVHKDSSLIKTDWMGGPLDGAYGYLTFGNDGQTLSLRDVGEAQLDTALRFECYQRGPRENRQLLEFRLRTPAVASYPCTLTDGSGKGGGTLEILAAGAYRLGGQGGRYSTDFRSDQDQDWSSLDFTGGPLDDTSGTYQEDAMGVRTLRISSPKRECMKAVKPTPIPRYGTAKAPAPPKGSGGLSGAYARWYPDPLAASGYGGCGGLCWDVYVFDKAGYVYPHEPDRGLDEADCTRTHPNGLPVCEVYRVQGGQIVIGQDKPMTLAKSGAALKLGGDTYQPLLKLDGLKLNGAYESKSFVGGGTSTVSGAFQTNLTLTPQGRFSRERSGGVSATTTDTGTNLGTVTGGVTVTTERQNSGTYRVTGYTLELTYGDGHVERLFAYTLPDKSGRPDLGLLRLGGSTYTIPDKK
;
A
#
# COMPACT_ATOMS: atom_id res chain seq x y z
N MET A 1 -5.18 -82.86 -2.64
CA MET A 1 -5.68 -83.25 -1.30
C MET A 1 -6.30 -82.01 -0.66
N THR A 2 -7.60 -82.11 -0.36
CA THR A 2 -8.36 -81.39 0.68
C THR A 2 -8.36 -79.85 0.76
N THR A 3 -9.42 -79.27 0.17
CA THR A 3 -10.42 -78.34 0.77
C THR A 3 -9.97 -77.19 1.66
N THR A 4 -10.30 -75.93 1.28
CA THR A 4 -11.07 -74.99 2.14
C THR A 4 -11.77 -73.88 1.31
N THR A 5 -13.09 -74.06 1.17
CA THR A 5 -14.24 -73.14 1.16
C THR A 5 -14.13 -71.66 0.74
N ALA A 6 -14.91 -71.33 -0.30
CA ALA A 6 -15.38 -70.00 -0.65
C ALA A 6 -16.59 -69.55 0.22
N ARG A 7 -16.67 -68.26 0.56
CA ARG A 7 -17.93 -67.57 0.89
C ARG A 7 -17.98 -66.20 0.21
N ARG A 8 -18.91 -66.07 -0.75
CA ARG A 8 -19.53 -64.79 -1.12
C ARG A 8 -20.42 -64.36 0.05
N SER A 9 -20.27 -63.12 0.50
CA SER A 9 -21.20 -62.46 1.43
C SER A 9 -21.63 -61.14 0.83
N ALA A 10 -22.95 -60.96 0.79
CA ALA A 10 -23.67 -59.87 0.16
C ALA A 10 -23.42 -58.50 0.81
N LEU A 11 -23.63 -57.46 -0.01
CA LEU A 11 -23.79 -56.06 0.38
C LEU A 11 -24.78 -55.91 1.55
N PRO A 12 -24.47 -55.12 2.59
CA PRO A 12 -25.48 -54.42 3.35
C PRO A 12 -25.73 -53.04 2.75
N ALA A 13 -27.02 -52.72 2.61
CA ALA A 13 -27.56 -51.46 2.14
C ALA A 13 -27.04 -50.26 2.95
N VAL A 14 -26.74 -49.18 2.23
CA VAL A 14 -26.45 -47.85 2.78
C VAL A 14 -27.75 -47.30 3.38
N ALA A 15 -27.77 -47.10 4.70
CA ALA A 15 -28.83 -46.38 5.38
C ALA A 15 -28.67 -44.86 5.12
N PRO A 16 -29.73 -44.13 4.71
CA PRO A 16 -29.64 -42.69 4.52
C PRO A 16 -29.52 -41.98 5.87
N TRP A 17 -28.46 -41.17 6.00
CA TRP A 17 -28.30 -40.20 7.09
C TRP A 17 -29.33 -39.06 6.92
N SER A 18 -30.55 -39.29 7.38
CA SER A 18 -31.58 -38.27 7.54
C SER A 18 -31.80 -38.01 9.03
N GLY A 19 -30.94 -37.20 9.65
CA GLY A 19 -30.98 -36.99 11.11
C GLY A 19 -30.66 -35.59 11.64
N VAL A 20 -30.23 -34.63 10.80
CA VAL A 20 -29.77 -33.32 11.31
C VAL A 20 -30.86 -32.23 11.26
N VAL A 21 -31.79 -32.33 10.31
CA VAL A 21 -32.84 -31.32 10.07
C VAL A 21 -33.94 -31.21 11.17
N PRO A 22 -34.34 -32.26 11.94
CA PRO A 22 -35.43 -32.10 12.90
C PRO A 22 -35.03 -31.48 14.25
N VAL A 23 -33.74 -31.48 14.60
CA VAL A 23 -33.26 -31.02 15.92
C VAL A 23 -33.21 -29.49 16.01
N ILE A 24 -33.00 -28.80 14.88
CA ILE A 24 -32.95 -27.33 14.81
C ILE A 24 -34.36 -26.71 14.92
N ARG A 25 -35.43 -27.47 14.61
CA ARG A 25 -36.81 -26.96 14.57
C ARG A 25 -37.52 -26.87 15.92
N ARG A 26 -37.02 -27.49 17.00
CA ARG A 26 -37.78 -27.70 18.26
C ARG A 26 -37.35 -26.89 19.50
N VAL A 27 -36.34 -26.02 19.43
CA VAL A 27 -35.78 -25.34 20.62
C VAL A 27 -36.15 -23.84 20.73
N LEU A 28 -37.12 -23.36 19.93
CA LEU A 28 -37.40 -21.91 19.78
C LEU A 28 -38.43 -21.30 20.75
N LEU A 29 -38.92 -22.02 21.77
CA LEU A 29 -39.81 -21.45 22.79
C LEU A 29 -39.37 -21.86 24.20
N SER A 30 -38.80 -20.93 24.95
CA SER A 30 -38.83 -20.77 26.43
C SER A 30 -37.45 -20.38 26.99
N ALA A 31 -37.26 -19.10 27.32
CA ALA A 31 -36.47 -18.62 28.45
C ALA A 31 -36.52 -17.08 28.50
N LEU A 32 -37.35 -16.55 29.40
CA LEU A 32 -37.38 -15.16 29.81
C LEU A 32 -37.14 -15.12 31.33
N LEU A 33 -36.42 -14.09 31.77
CA LEU A 33 -36.25 -13.51 33.11
C LEU A 33 -34.95 -13.75 33.93
N LEU A 34 -34.38 -12.58 34.24
CA LEU A 34 -33.55 -12.13 35.38
C LEU A 34 -32.08 -12.58 35.51
N ALA A 35 -31.17 -11.61 35.34
CA ALA A 35 -30.41 -11.01 36.45
C ALA A 35 -29.72 -9.70 36.01
N LEU A 36 -29.93 -8.64 36.79
CA LEU A 36 -29.21 -7.36 36.72
C LEU A 36 -28.09 -7.39 37.75
N LEU A 37 -26.89 -6.95 37.36
CA LEU A 37 -25.92 -6.11 38.08
C LEU A 37 -24.55 -6.24 37.38
N GLY A 38 -24.24 -5.31 36.49
CA GLY A 38 -22.96 -5.24 35.78
C GLY A 38 -22.62 -3.80 35.42
N PHE A 39 -21.33 -3.47 35.46
CA PHE A 39 -20.75 -2.20 35.00
C PHE A 39 -21.30 -1.80 33.63
N PRO A 40 -21.42 -0.50 33.29
CA PRO A 40 -21.95 -0.09 32.00
C PRO A 40 -21.05 -0.62 30.89
N VAL A 41 -21.47 -1.73 30.27
CA VAL A 41 -20.81 -2.26 29.08
C VAL A 41 -21.03 -1.21 27.99
N GLN A 42 -19.96 -0.53 27.59
CA GLN A 42 -20.04 0.47 26.55
C GLN A 42 -20.48 -0.18 25.25
N ALA A 43 -21.54 0.36 24.65
CA ALA A 43 -21.96 -0.08 23.33
C ALA A 43 -20.90 0.32 22.30
N ALA A 44 -20.42 -0.65 21.52
CA ALA A 44 -19.53 -0.45 20.40
C ALA A 44 -20.33 -0.12 19.13
N LYS A 45 -19.68 0.47 18.12
CA LYS A 45 -20.31 0.90 16.88
C LYS A 45 -19.52 0.41 15.66
N VAL A 46 -20.23 -0.02 14.62
CA VAL A 46 -19.68 -0.29 13.28
C VAL A 46 -20.70 0.13 12.22
N GLY A 47 -20.30 1.03 11.30
CA GLY A 47 -21.24 1.70 10.40
C GLY A 47 -22.39 2.34 11.18
N SER A 48 -23.64 2.14 10.74
CA SER A 48 -24.84 2.57 11.47
C SER A 48 -25.22 1.67 12.66
N ALA A 49 -24.60 0.51 12.83
CA ALA A 49 -24.99 -0.47 13.85
C ALA A 49 -24.27 -0.21 15.18
N THR A 50 -25.06 -0.03 16.24
CA THR A 50 -24.57 -0.10 17.63
C THR A 50 -24.77 -1.53 18.15
N TYR A 51 -23.81 -2.07 18.87
CA TYR A 51 -23.88 -3.41 19.46
C TYR A 51 -23.14 -3.48 20.79
N VAL A 52 -23.49 -4.46 21.62
CA VAL A 52 -22.75 -4.79 22.85
C VAL A 52 -22.18 -6.18 22.66
N ALA A 53 -20.85 -6.30 22.78
CA ALA A 53 -20.19 -7.60 22.73
C ALA A 53 -20.65 -8.45 23.92
N PRO A 54 -21.03 -9.73 23.72
CA PRO A 54 -21.38 -10.59 24.85
C PRO A 54 -20.20 -10.79 25.79
N ASP A 55 -20.47 -11.11 27.06
CA ASP A 55 -19.41 -11.32 28.05
C ASP A 55 -18.42 -12.41 27.60
N GLY A 56 -17.12 -12.11 27.73
CA GLY A 56 -16.07 -13.02 27.29
C GLY A 56 -15.78 -13.00 25.78
N TRP A 57 -16.42 -12.11 25.03
CA TRP A 57 -16.12 -11.85 23.61
C TRP A 57 -15.34 -10.55 23.44
N THR A 58 -14.28 -10.60 22.65
CA THR A 58 -13.49 -9.44 22.25
C THR A 58 -13.88 -9.01 20.85
N ALA A 59 -14.27 -7.76 20.68
CA ALA A 59 -14.61 -7.18 19.38
C ALA A 59 -13.40 -6.49 18.73
N SER A 60 -13.28 -6.61 17.41
CA SER A 60 -12.35 -5.88 16.55
C SER A 60 -13.11 -5.35 15.34
N VAL A 61 -12.90 -4.09 14.96
CA VAL A 61 -13.55 -3.45 13.81
C VAL A 61 -12.53 -3.23 12.72
N ALA A 62 -12.77 -3.78 11.54
CA ALA A 62 -11.95 -3.62 10.36
C ALA A 62 -12.82 -3.68 9.10
N SER A 63 -12.46 -2.93 8.07
CA SER A 63 -13.13 -2.96 6.75
C SER A 63 -14.66 -2.76 6.82
N GLY A 64 -15.14 -1.91 7.73
CA GLY A 64 -16.57 -1.62 7.88
C GLY A 64 -17.41 -2.73 8.51
N MET A 65 -16.79 -3.74 9.13
CA MET A 65 -17.48 -4.81 9.85
C MET A 65 -16.83 -5.08 11.22
N ALA A 66 -17.63 -5.54 12.18
CA ALA A 66 -17.12 -5.98 13.47
C ALA A 66 -16.97 -7.50 13.49
N THR A 67 -15.83 -7.94 14.01
CA THR A 67 -15.48 -9.35 14.22
C THR A 67 -15.34 -9.57 15.72
N LEU A 68 -16.12 -10.47 16.29
CA LEU A 68 -16.07 -10.81 17.70
C LEU A 68 -15.56 -12.25 17.85
N ALA A 69 -14.59 -12.45 18.73
CA ALA A 69 -14.06 -13.76 19.07
C ALA A 69 -14.19 -14.03 20.57
N PRO A 70 -14.52 -15.26 20.99
CA PRO A 70 -14.54 -15.62 22.42
C PRO A 70 -13.09 -15.76 22.93
N SER A 71 -12.93 -15.98 24.23
CA SER A 71 -11.61 -16.19 24.87
C SER A 71 -10.74 -17.29 24.25
N GLY A 72 -11.34 -18.27 23.57
CA GLY A 72 -10.64 -19.32 22.80
C GLY A 72 -10.20 -18.91 21.39
N GLY A 73 -10.35 -17.65 21.02
CA GLY A 73 -10.06 -17.11 19.69
C GLY A 73 -11.06 -17.54 18.62
N VAL A 74 -10.81 -17.11 17.38
CA VAL A 74 -11.68 -17.36 16.21
C VAL A 74 -11.88 -18.85 15.91
N SER A 75 -10.92 -19.70 16.32
CA SER A 75 -11.01 -21.16 16.17
C SER A 75 -12.07 -21.80 17.06
N ALA A 76 -12.44 -21.16 18.17
CA ALA A 76 -13.51 -21.64 19.05
C ALA A 76 -14.90 -21.21 18.56
N GLY A 77 -15.00 -20.04 17.94
CA GLY A 77 -16.20 -19.48 17.36
C GLY A 77 -15.97 -18.05 16.90
N LEU A 78 -16.85 -17.54 16.05
CA LEU A 78 -16.76 -16.20 15.49
C LEU A 78 -18.15 -15.59 15.37
N MET A 79 -18.31 -14.32 15.75
CA MET A 79 -19.48 -13.53 15.37
C MET A 79 -19.08 -12.36 14.48
N LEU A 80 -19.92 -12.06 13.49
CA LEU A 80 -19.76 -10.92 12.60
C LEU A 80 -20.94 -9.97 12.75
N VAL A 81 -20.68 -8.67 12.68
CA VAL A 81 -21.68 -7.61 12.52
C VAL A 81 -21.35 -6.83 11.25
N ILE A 82 -22.25 -6.92 10.26
CA ILE A 82 -22.10 -6.31 8.94
C ILE A 82 -23.21 -5.27 8.78
N PRO A 83 -22.92 -3.97 8.98
CA PRO A 83 -23.92 -2.91 8.93
C PRO A 83 -24.30 -2.54 7.49
N ASP A 84 -25.34 -1.71 7.38
CA ASP A 84 -25.68 -0.93 6.17
C ASP A 84 -25.85 -1.73 4.87
N GLN A 85 -26.31 -2.97 4.98
CA GLN A 85 -26.55 -3.78 3.80
C GLN A 85 -27.81 -3.29 3.07
N LYS A 86 -27.66 -2.82 1.83
CA LYS A 86 -28.79 -2.38 1.01
C LYS A 86 -29.69 -3.57 0.65
N VAL A 87 -30.97 -3.46 0.98
CA VAL A 87 -31.98 -4.49 0.68
C VAL A 87 -32.59 -4.18 -0.69
N SER A 88 -32.22 -4.96 -1.70
CA SER A 88 -32.77 -4.84 -3.06
C SER A 88 -33.85 -5.88 -3.31
N GLY A 89 -35.07 -5.44 -3.67
CA GLY A 89 -36.17 -6.34 -3.96
C GLY A 89 -36.84 -6.92 -2.70
N GLU A 90 -37.37 -8.14 -2.82
CA GLU A 90 -38.05 -8.81 -1.71
C GLU A 90 -37.04 -9.29 -0.65
N ALA A 91 -37.32 -8.99 0.62
CA ALA A 91 -36.34 -9.11 1.70
C ALA A 91 -35.89 -10.55 1.98
N ARG A 92 -36.77 -11.56 1.86
CA ARG A 92 -36.36 -12.97 2.03
C ARG A 92 -35.47 -13.44 0.89
N THR A 93 -35.77 -13.05 -0.34
CA THR A 93 -35.00 -13.34 -1.55
C THR A 93 -33.62 -12.70 -1.48
N TRP A 94 -33.57 -11.41 -1.11
CA TRP A 94 -32.32 -10.70 -0.83
C TRP A 94 -31.50 -11.42 0.25
N PHE A 95 -32.11 -11.76 1.38
CA PHE A 95 -31.39 -12.40 2.48
C PHE A 95 -30.91 -13.81 2.12
N ALA A 96 -31.68 -14.59 1.36
CA ALA A 96 -31.23 -15.89 0.85
C ALA A 96 -30.00 -15.74 -0.07
N ALA A 97 -29.95 -14.71 -0.92
CA ALA A 97 -28.79 -14.40 -1.73
C ALA A 97 -27.58 -13.99 -0.88
N THR A 98 -27.79 -13.16 0.16
CA THR A 98 -26.75 -12.77 1.12
C THR A 98 -26.17 -13.97 1.86
N VAL A 99 -27.02 -14.90 2.34
CA VAL A 99 -26.58 -16.16 2.98
C VAL A 99 -25.74 -16.99 2.00
N LYS A 100 -26.17 -17.11 0.75
CA LYS A 100 -25.42 -17.84 -0.29
C LYS A 100 -24.05 -17.21 -0.55
N GLN A 101 -23.98 -15.88 -0.63
CA GLN A 101 -22.73 -15.16 -0.82
C GLN A 101 -21.77 -15.36 0.37
N LEU A 102 -22.26 -15.21 1.60
CA LEU A 102 -21.48 -15.39 2.82
C LEU A 102 -21.10 -16.86 3.11
N SER A 103 -21.60 -17.81 2.32
CA SER A 103 -21.24 -19.24 2.37
C SER A 103 -20.44 -19.71 1.16
N SER A 104 -20.04 -18.79 0.26
CA SER A 104 -19.37 -19.13 -1.00
C SER A 104 -17.93 -19.63 -0.85
N ASP A 105 -17.36 -19.53 0.35
CA ASP A 105 -16.04 -20.01 0.71
C ASP A 105 -15.98 -21.54 0.99
N GLY A 106 -17.12 -22.23 0.93
CA GLY A 106 -17.19 -23.69 1.08
C GLY A 106 -18.36 -24.34 0.39
N GLN A 107 -18.41 -25.67 0.47
CA GLN A 107 -19.54 -26.44 -0.04
C GLN A 107 -20.68 -26.42 1.00
N VAL A 108 -21.79 -25.75 0.70
CA VAL A 108 -23.00 -25.83 1.52
C VAL A 108 -23.59 -27.24 1.41
N THR A 109 -23.57 -27.99 2.51
CA THR A 109 -24.10 -29.37 2.56
C THR A 109 -25.52 -29.44 3.10
N ASP A 110 -25.92 -28.44 3.88
CA ASP A 110 -27.28 -28.29 4.41
C ASP A 110 -27.60 -26.80 4.59
N GLN A 111 -28.84 -26.40 4.32
CA GLN A 111 -29.30 -25.02 4.49
C GLN A 111 -30.80 -24.99 4.83
N SER A 112 -31.17 -24.24 5.85
CA SER A 112 -32.58 -24.04 6.20
C SER A 112 -33.26 -23.04 5.28
N ASP A 113 -34.59 -23.11 5.19
CA ASP A 113 -35.39 -22.02 4.63
C ASP A 113 -35.16 -20.71 5.41
N VAL A 114 -35.31 -19.58 4.72
CA VAL A 114 -35.33 -18.27 5.36
C VAL A 114 -36.63 -18.11 6.14
N THR A 115 -36.50 -17.91 7.45
CA THR A 115 -37.61 -17.57 8.33
C THR A 115 -37.65 -16.07 8.57
N ALA A 116 -38.85 -15.52 8.75
CA ALA A 116 -39.04 -14.10 9.07
C ALA A 116 -39.93 -13.96 10.28
N THR A 117 -39.51 -13.18 11.26
CA THR A 117 -40.26 -12.86 12.47
C THR A 117 -40.30 -11.35 12.64
N THR A 118 -41.50 -10.79 12.81
CA THR A 118 -41.68 -9.36 13.05
C THR A 118 -42.17 -9.14 14.47
N SER A 119 -41.47 -8.30 15.24
CA SER A 119 -41.88 -7.92 16.59
C SER A 119 -41.45 -6.50 16.90
N GLY A 120 -42.33 -5.69 17.49
CA GLY A 120 -42.03 -4.29 17.82
C GLY A 120 -41.64 -3.43 16.62
N GLY A 121 -42.19 -3.70 15.43
CA GLY A 121 -41.86 -2.98 14.19
C GLY A 121 -40.49 -3.34 13.57
N VAL A 122 -39.75 -4.25 14.19
CA VAL A 122 -38.47 -4.76 13.66
C VAL A 122 -38.72 -6.11 13.00
N THR A 123 -38.28 -6.25 11.75
CA THR A 123 -38.29 -7.54 11.05
C THR A 123 -36.92 -8.19 11.17
N LEU A 124 -36.90 -9.42 11.68
CA LEU A 124 -35.73 -10.27 11.72
C LEU A 124 -35.89 -11.41 10.71
N LEU A 125 -34.91 -11.57 9.84
CA LEU A 125 -34.77 -12.73 8.96
C LEU A 125 -33.72 -13.66 9.55
N ALA A 126 -33.91 -14.97 9.46
CA ALA A 126 -32.95 -15.95 9.97
C ALA A 126 -32.84 -17.18 9.07
N ALA A 127 -31.62 -17.70 8.94
CA ALA A 127 -31.30 -18.93 8.24
C ALA A 127 -30.08 -19.61 8.88
N ALA A 128 -29.98 -20.94 8.73
CA ALA A 128 -28.83 -21.72 9.16
C ALA A 128 -28.22 -22.45 7.95
N SER A 129 -26.91 -22.69 7.98
CA SER A 129 -26.26 -23.57 7.02
C SER A 129 -25.12 -24.37 7.63
N THR A 130 -24.88 -25.55 7.08
CA THR A 130 -23.66 -26.33 7.30
C THR A 130 -22.76 -26.18 6.08
N VAL A 131 -21.55 -25.66 6.30
CA VAL A 131 -20.57 -25.39 5.24
C VAL A 131 -19.37 -26.31 5.43
N LYS A 132 -19.13 -27.18 4.46
CA LYS A 132 -17.96 -28.03 4.41
C LYS A 132 -16.81 -27.28 3.74
N LEU A 133 -15.79 -26.96 4.54
CA LEU A 133 -14.52 -26.42 4.09
C LEU A 133 -13.52 -27.56 3.87
N ALA A 134 -12.37 -27.25 3.26
CA ALA A 134 -11.35 -28.25 2.93
C ALA A 134 -10.88 -29.09 4.15
N GLN A 135 -10.86 -28.49 5.34
CA GLN A 135 -10.29 -29.11 6.55
C GLN A 135 -11.29 -29.29 7.69
N THR A 136 -12.49 -28.73 7.58
CA THR A 136 -13.48 -28.75 8.67
C THR A 136 -14.90 -28.53 8.17
N THR A 137 -15.88 -28.88 8.98
CA THR A 137 -17.27 -28.50 8.79
C THR A 137 -17.58 -27.36 9.73
N GLN A 138 -18.18 -26.29 9.22
CA GLN A 138 -18.66 -25.18 10.02
C GLN A 138 -20.19 -25.17 10.09
N TYR A 139 -20.69 -24.74 11.24
CA TYR A 139 -22.10 -24.45 11.47
C TYR A 139 -22.26 -22.95 11.50
N ARG A 140 -23.09 -22.43 10.60
CA ARG A 140 -23.32 -21.00 10.44
C ARG A 140 -24.77 -20.64 10.67
N PHE A 141 -25.00 -19.56 11.39
CA PHE A 141 -26.33 -19.01 11.61
C PHE A 141 -26.33 -17.53 11.30
N TYR A 142 -27.27 -17.14 10.46
CA TYR A 142 -27.37 -15.82 9.88
C TYR A 142 -28.64 -15.19 10.40
N THR A 143 -28.54 -13.92 10.78
CA THR A 143 -29.72 -13.10 11.00
C THR A 143 -29.56 -11.77 10.30
N ALA A 144 -30.63 -11.24 9.71
CA ALA A 144 -30.68 -9.88 9.24
C ALA A 144 -31.75 -9.12 9.99
N ARG A 145 -31.38 -7.97 10.53
CA ARG A 145 -32.31 -7.01 11.12
C ARG A 145 -32.59 -5.91 10.10
N LEU A 146 -33.81 -5.90 9.57
CA LEU A 146 -34.22 -4.89 8.60
C LEU A 146 -34.45 -3.55 9.30
N SER A 147 -33.92 -2.48 8.70
CA SER A 147 -34.29 -1.11 9.01
C SER A 147 -35.49 -0.70 8.17
N GLY A 148 -36.32 0.22 8.68
CA GLY A 148 -37.45 0.76 7.92
C GLY A 148 -37.06 1.58 6.67
N THR A 149 -35.76 1.78 6.42
CA THR A 149 -35.22 2.62 5.34
C THR A 149 -34.65 1.80 4.17
N GLY A 150 -34.94 0.49 4.11
CA GLY A 150 -34.45 -0.37 3.01
C GLY A 150 -32.99 -0.81 3.17
N THR A 151 -32.47 -0.77 4.40
CA THR A 151 -31.15 -1.33 4.75
C THR A 151 -31.31 -2.43 5.80
N ALA A 152 -30.26 -3.19 6.05
CA ALA A 152 -30.24 -4.24 7.05
C ALA A 152 -28.87 -4.36 7.71
N THR A 153 -28.86 -4.72 8.99
CA THR A 153 -27.64 -5.20 9.66
C THR A 153 -27.66 -6.72 9.66
N VAL A 154 -26.61 -7.34 9.12
CA VAL A 154 -26.45 -8.79 9.07
C VAL A 154 -25.51 -9.24 10.19
N TYR A 155 -25.96 -10.21 10.96
CA TYR A 155 -25.16 -10.86 11.99
C TYR A 155 -24.88 -12.29 11.55
N VAL A 156 -23.67 -12.78 11.81
CA VAL A 156 -23.30 -14.17 11.50
C VAL A 156 -22.66 -14.81 12.73
N LEU A 157 -23.10 -16.00 13.12
CA LEU A 157 -22.39 -16.87 14.05
C LEU A 157 -21.76 -18.01 13.25
N VAL A 158 -20.46 -18.23 13.41
CA VAL A 158 -19.71 -19.34 12.80
C VAL A 158 -19.07 -20.17 13.91
N THR A 159 -19.32 -21.48 13.92
CA THR A 159 -18.70 -22.39 14.88
C THR A 159 -18.14 -23.65 14.21
N PRO A 160 -17.06 -24.22 14.75
CA PRO A 160 -16.44 -25.43 14.19
C PRO A 160 -17.20 -26.73 14.53
N THR A 161 -18.08 -26.69 15.53
CA THR A 161 -18.88 -27.85 15.97
C THR A 161 -20.30 -27.44 16.34
N LEU A 162 -21.21 -28.41 16.39
CA LEU A 162 -22.59 -28.21 16.81
C LEU A 162 -22.68 -27.93 18.32
N GLU A 163 -21.75 -28.46 19.12
CA GLU A 163 -21.66 -28.19 20.55
C GLU A 163 -21.27 -26.72 20.80
N ALA A 164 -20.30 -26.20 20.05
CA ALA A 164 -19.92 -24.79 20.10
C ALA A 164 -21.09 -23.89 19.63
N PHE A 165 -21.82 -24.33 18.60
CA PHE A 165 -23.02 -23.63 18.13
C PHE A 165 -24.06 -23.47 19.25
N LYS A 166 -24.40 -24.57 19.94
CA LYS A 166 -25.34 -24.56 21.07
C LYS A 166 -24.84 -23.70 22.23
N ARG A 167 -23.54 -23.75 22.51
CA ARG A 167 -22.91 -22.97 23.58
C ARG A 167 -23.06 -21.47 23.36
N TYR A 168 -22.80 -20.98 22.14
CA TYR A 168 -22.77 -19.55 21.83
C TYR A 168 -24.11 -18.98 21.33
N GLN A 169 -25.17 -19.79 21.31
CA GLN A 169 -26.48 -19.36 20.84
C GLN A 169 -27.04 -18.20 21.67
N THR A 170 -26.94 -18.28 23.01
CA THR A 170 -27.44 -17.22 23.91
C THR A 170 -26.66 -15.92 23.72
N ASP A 171 -25.35 -16.00 23.57
CA ASP A 171 -24.47 -14.85 23.32
C ASP A 171 -24.82 -14.18 21.99
N TYR A 172 -25.04 -14.97 20.94
CA TYR A 172 -25.42 -14.46 19.62
C TYR A 172 -26.78 -13.77 19.64
N VAL A 173 -27.76 -14.33 20.35
CA VAL A 173 -29.06 -13.68 20.55
C VAL A 173 -28.92 -12.39 21.37
N SER A 174 -28.06 -12.36 22.38
CA SER A 174 -27.75 -11.15 23.15
C SER A 174 -27.16 -10.05 22.26
N LEU A 175 -26.21 -10.41 21.39
CA LEU A 175 -25.62 -9.49 20.41
C LEU A 175 -26.70 -8.87 19.51
N ILE A 176 -27.60 -9.68 18.93
CA ILE A 176 -28.68 -9.18 18.07
C ILE A 176 -29.62 -8.25 18.83
N ARG A 177 -29.96 -8.58 20.08
CA ARG A 177 -30.86 -7.77 20.92
C ARG A 177 -30.22 -6.47 21.41
N SER A 178 -28.90 -6.46 21.60
CA SER A 178 -28.16 -5.28 22.01
C SER A 178 -28.19 -4.16 20.96
N ALA A 179 -28.48 -4.50 19.71
CA ALA A 179 -28.67 -3.55 18.65
C ALA A 179 -30.01 -2.82 18.83
N ALA A 180 -30.00 -1.76 19.64
CA ALA A 180 -31.09 -0.78 19.65
C ALA A 180 -31.13 -0.06 18.28
N PRO A 181 -32.31 0.34 17.77
CA PRO A 181 -32.33 1.44 16.81
C PRO A 181 -31.67 2.64 17.51
N ALA A 182 -30.82 3.40 16.83
CA ALA A 182 -30.35 4.67 17.36
C ALA A 182 -31.56 5.61 17.50
N THR A 183 -32.26 5.54 18.64
CA THR A 183 -33.20 6.57 19.03
C THR A 183 -32.36 7.82 19.23
N ALA A 184 -32.66 8.86 18.46
CA ALA A 184 -32.06 10.17 18.60
C ALA A 184 -32.35 10.70 20.02
N SER A 185 -31.50 10.36 20.98
CA SER A 185 -31.62 10.82 22.35
C SER A 185 -31.06 12.24 22.41
N GLY A 186 -31.95 13.21 22.19
CA GLY A 186 -31.76 14.59 22.59
C GLY A 186 -31.72 14.69 24.12
N GLY A 187 -30.55 14.50 24.71
CA GLY A 187 -30.27 14.75 26.12
C GLY A 187 -29.14 15.76 26.23
N ALA A 188 -29.49 17.03 26.42
CA ALA A 188 -28.55 18.13 26.59
C ALA A 188 -27.77 17.96 27.92
N ALA A 189 -26.51 17.57 27.83
CA ALA A 189 -25.52 17.84 28.86
C ALA A 189 -24.83 19.16 28.50
N THR A 190 -25.14 20.20 29.26
CA THR A 190 -24.52 21.52 29.18
C THR A 190 -23.08 21.45 29.69
N GLY A 191 -22.19 20.99 28.83
CA GLY A 191 -20.76 21.30 28.87
C GLY A 191 -20.41 21.94 27.55
N SER A 192 -20.30 23.28 27.53
CA SER A 192 -20.02 24.07 26.34
C SER A 192 -18.61 23.79 25.79
N SER A 193 -18.48 22.70 25.03
CA SER A 193 -17.49 22.63 23.96
C SER A 193 -18.11 23.28 22.70
N PRO A 194 -17.37 24.13 21.98
CA PRO A 194 -17.89 24.77 20.78
C PRO A 194 -18.24 23.69 19.75
N ALA A 195 -19.53 23.58 19.42
CA ALA A 195 -20.05 22.68 18.41
C ALA A 195 -19.39 23.00 17.06
N GLY A 196 -18.56 22.10 16.54
CA GLY A 196 -18.10 22.20 15.16
C GLY A 196 -19.23 21.84 14.21
N GLY A 197 -19.41 22.65 13.17
CA GLY A 197 -20.43 22.42 12.15
C GLY A 197 -20.07 21.27 11.21
N PRO A 198 -21.04 20.76 10.44
CA PRO A 198 -20.77 19.76 9.39
C PRO A 198 -19.86 20.34 8.31
N LEU A 199 -19.20 19.47 7.52
CA LEU A 199 -18.36 19.87 6.37
C LEU A 199 -19.13 20.58 5.24
N THR A 200 -20.46 20.64 5.35
CA THR A 200 -21.37 21.39 4.48
C THR A 200 -21.72 22.77 5.02
N GLY A 201 -21.19 23.15 6.19
CA GLY A 201 -21.42 24.45 6.82
C GLY A 201 -20.69 25.61 6.13
N THR A 202 -20.98 26.82 6.57
CA THR A 202 -20.33 28.04 6.08
C THR A 202 -18.83 28.01 6.34
N LYS A 203 -18.03 28.17 5.28
CA LYS A 203 -16.57 28.28 5.37
C LYS A 203 -16.18 29.57 6.08
N THR A 204 -15.40 29.44 7.14
CA THR A 204 -14.74 30.55 7.83
C THR A 204 -13.28 30.65 7.37
N ALA A 205 -12.76 31.87 7.22
CA ALA A 205 -11.34 32.08 6.93
C ALA A 205 -10.48 31.54 8.09
N LEU A 206 -9.49 30.71 7.75
CA LEU A 206 -8.57 30.16 8.73
C LEU A 206 -7.50 31.20 9.10
N PRO A 207 -7.21 31.42 10.40
CA PRO A 207 -6.08 32.26 10.79
C PRO A 207 -4.76 31.65 10.32
N ALA A 208 -3.76 32.49 10.06
CA ALA A 208 -2.44 32.02 9.65
C ALA A 208 -1.78 31.16 10.75
N VAL A 209 -1.07 30.12 10.33
CA VAL A 209 -0.20 29.30 11.18
C VAL A 209 1.24 29.46 10.68
N LYS A 210 2.16 29.68 11.62
CA LYS A 210 3.60 29.76 11.32
C LYS A 210 4.06 28.39 10.76
N PRO A 211 4.60 28.32 9.53
CA PRO A 211 5.11 27.07 8.99
C PRO A 211 6.18 26.47 9.90
N MET A 212 6.15 25.14 10.06
CA MET A 212 7.14 24.40 10.83
C MET A 212 7.59 23.19 10.01
N ASN A 213 8.89 23.10 9.71
CA ASN A 213 9.43 21.91 9.04
C ASN A 213 9.90 20.84 10.04
N ALA A 214 10.34 19.69 9.53
CA ALA A 214 10.75 18.57 10.38
C ALA A 214 11.97 18.92 11.27
N ALA A 215 12.97 19.62 10.72
CA ALA A 215 14.13 20.05 11.49
C ALA A 215 13.77 20.97 12.66
N GLN A 216 12.86 21.91 12.45
CA GLN A 216 12.35 22.80 13.50
C GLN A 216 11.55 22.05 14.55
N PHE A 217 10.74 21.06 14.14
CA PHE A 217 9.97 20.23 15.05
C PHE A 217 10.87 19.37 15.94
N ILE A 218 11.92 18.75 15.36
CA ILE A 218 12.93 18.01 16.12
C ILE A 218 13.68 18.92 17.10
N ALA A 219 14.07 20.12 16.66
CA ALA A 219 14.73 21.10 17.53
C ALA A 219 13.83 21.55 18.71
N ALA A 220 12.50 21.47 18.55
CA ALA A 220 11.52 21.72 19.61
C ALA A 220 11.20 20.48 20.48
N GLY A 221 11.92 19.36 20.29
CA GLY A 221 11.73 18.12 21.04
C GLY A 221 10.65 17.18 20.48
N GLY A 222 10.11 17.47 19.30
CA GLY A 222 9.16 16.60 18.61
C GLY A 222 9.84 15.45 17.86
N ASN A 223 9.08 14.39 17.57
CA ASN A 223 9.50 13.32 16.66
C ASN A 223 8.51 13.24 15.47
N PRO A 224 8.93 13.62 14.24
CA PRO A 224 8.03 13.66 13.08
C PRO A 224 7.57 12.28 12.60
N GLU A 225 8.20 11.20 13.05
CA GLU A 225 7.78 9.84 12.69
C GLU A 225 6.56 9.38 13.48
N VAL A 226 6.33 9.91 14.69
CA VAL A 226 5.26 9.43 15.60
C VAL A 226 4.31 10.54 16.06
N ALA A 227 4.52 11.77 15.60
CA ALA A 227 3.67 12.91 15.92
C ALA A 227 3.51 13.83 14.71
N VAL A 228 2.32 14.40 14.55
CA VAL A 228 2.04 15.36 13.48
C VAL A 228 2.71 16.70 13.80
N ILE A 229 3.45 17.25 12.84
CA ILE A 229 4.11 18.55 12.93
C ILE A 229 3.01 19.64 12.92
N PRO A 230 2.99 20.57 13.90
CA PRO A 230 2.05 21.70 13.89
C PRO A 230 2.27 22.60 12.66
N ASP A 231 1.41 22.43 11.65
CA ASP A 231 1.39 23.21 10.42
C ASP A 231 0.01 23.12 9.76
N GLU A 232 -0.10 23.68 8.56
CA GLU A 232 -1.22 23.54 7.67
C GLU A 232 -1.05 22.36 6.72
N PHE A 233 -2.10 21.56 6.57
CA PHE A 233 -2.19 20.45 5.64
C PHE A 233 -3.27 20.73 4.60
N ARG A 234 -2.92 20.51 3.33
CA ARG A 234 -3.81 20.69 2.18
C ARG A 234 -4.33 19.33 1.75
N CYS A 235 -5.64 19.17 1.92
CA CYS A 235 -6.33 17.90 1.81
C CYS A 235 -7.07 17.79 0.49
N TYR A 236 -6.81 16.69 -0.18
CA TYR A 236 -7.21 16.41 -1.53
C TYR A 236 -8.10 15.16 -1.50
N GLN A 237 -9.39 15.36 -1.77
CA GLN A 237 -10.36 14.27 -1.76
C GLN A 237 -10.02 13.19 -2.79
N GLU A 238 -10.06 11.93 -2.38
CA GLU A 238 -10.04 10.76 -3.27
C GLU A 238 -11.41 10.62 -3.94
N LYS A 239 -11.51 11.09 -5.17
CA LYS A 239 -12.71 11.04 -6.02
C LYS A 239 -12.30 11.25 -7.46
N GLY A 240 -13.18 10.96 -8.42
CA GLY A 240 -12.86 11.24 -9.82
C GLY A 240 -12.60 12.73 -10.09
N GLY A 241 -11.51 13.02 -10.81
CA GLY A 241 -11.26 14.35 -11.39
C GLY A 241 -9.79 14.73 -11.56
N SER A 242 -9.56 15.98 -11.96
CA SER A 242 -8.22 16.53 -12.26
C SER A 242 -7.94 17.89 -11.60
N SER A 243 -8.60 18.18 -10.48
CA SER A 243 -8.40 19.45 -9.78
C SER A 243 -7.06 19.46 -9.02
N LEU A 244 -6.33 20.56 -9.13
CA LEU A 244 -5.15 20.85 -8.31
C LEU A 244 -5.49 21.69 -7.06
N THR A 245 -6.77 21.93 -6.81
CA THR A 245 -7.22 22.71 -5.65
C THR A 245 -7.62 21.77 -4.51
N PRO A 246 -7.09 21.96 -3.28
CA PRO A 246 -7.49 21.17 -2.13
C PRO A 246 -8.93 21.50 -1.72
N GLU A 247 -9.73 20.49 -1.43
CA GLU A 247 -11.12 20.64 -0.97
C GLU A 247 -11.21 20.96 0.53
N LEU A 248 -10.21 20.56 1.29
CA LEU A 248 -10.13 20.75 2.73
C LEU A 248 -8.75 21.30 3.13
N THR A 249 -8.72 22.12 4.18
CA THR A 249 -7.47 22.54 4.81
C THR A 249 -7.59 22.26 6.31
N VAL A 250 -6.61 21.54 6.84
CA VAL A 250 -6.53 21.17 8.25
C VAL A 250 -5.32 21.84 8.84
N GLN A 251 -5.52 22.70 9.83
CA GLN A 251 -4.44 23.31 10.59
C GLN A 251 -4.26 22.55 11.89
N ILE A 252 -3.07 21.97 12.05
CA ILE A 252 -2.64 21.22 13.22
C ILE A 252 -2.03 22.20 14.22
N LEU A 253 -2.53 22.15 15.45
CA LEU A 253 -2.12 23.02 16.55
C LEU A 253 -1.43 22.18 17.62
N SER A 254 -0.68 22.84 18.49
CA SER A 254 -0.07 22.20 19.66
C SER A 254 -1.12 21.53 20.56
N GLY A 255 -0.75 20.43 21.22
CA GLY A 255 -1.60 19.76 22.21
C GLY A 255 -2.70 18.87 21.61
N GLY A 256 -2.49 18.30 20.42
CA GLY A 256 -3.45 17.38 19.79
C GLY A 256 -4.74 18.09 19.37
N LYS A 257 -4.66 19.35 18.96
CA LYS A 257 -5.81 20.15 18.52
C LYS A 257 -5.72 20.44 17.03
N TYR A 258 -6.87 20.57 16.38
CA TYR A 258 -6.92 20.94 14.98
C TYR A 258 -8.04 21.95 14.72
N ARG A 259 -7.95 22.65 13.58
CA ARG A 259 -9.06 23.43 13.04
C ARG A 259 -9.10 23.36 11.52
N THR A 260 -10.30 23.53 10.99
CA THR A 260 -10.61 23.63 9.56
C THR A 260 -11.48 24.87 9.34
N ALA A 261 -11.78 25.20 8.09
CA ALA A 261 -12.72 26.26 7.77
C ALA A 261 -14.15 26.00 8.32
N TYR A 262 -14.46 24.77 8.76
CA TYR A 262 -15.79 24.36 9.20
C TYR A 262 -15.90 24.19 10.73
N GLY A 263 -14.79 24.31 11.47
CA GLY A 263 -14.77 24.11 12.92
C GLY A 263 -13.46 23.53 13.43
N SER A 264 -13.41 23.25 14.73
CA SER A 264 -12.23 22.73 15.43
C SER A 264 -12.54 21.47 16.22
N GLY A 265 -11.49 20.70 16.51
CA GLY A 265 -11.58 19.52 17.37
C GLY A 265 -10.22 19.13 17.93
N SER A 266 -10.11 17.87 18.31
CA SER A 266 -8.87 17.23 18.77
C SER A 266 -8.57 15.98 17.97
N TYR A 267 -7.32 15.54 18.04
CA TYR A 267 -6.89 14.27 17.49
C TYR A 267 -5.86 13.62 18.41
N THR A 268 -5.74 12.31 18.32
CA THR A 268 -4.68 11.52 18.95
C THR A 268 -3.85 10.83 17.87
N VAL A 269 -2.61 10.48 18.23
CA VAL A 269 -1.72 9.69 17.39
C VAL A 269 -1.28 8.50 18.22
N HIS A 270 -1.35 7.29 17.66
CA HIS A 270 -0.88 6.09 18.31
C HIS A 270 -0.29 5.12 17.28
N LYS A 271 0.62 4.26 17.74
CA LYS A 271 1.24 3.24 16.91
C LYS A 271 0.29 2.07 16.75
N ASP A 272 0.03 1.67 15.52
CA ASP A 272 -0.77 0.51 15.14
C ASP A 272 0.09 -0.43 14.30
N SER A 273 0.73 -1.39 14.97
CA SER A 273 1.78 -2.24 14.38
C SER A 273 2.94 -1.41 13.80
N SER A 274 3.19 -1.47 12.49
CA SER A 274 4.19 -0.67 11.78
C SER A 274 3.68 0.70 11.32
N LEU A 275 2.38 0.97 11.46
CA LEU A 275 1.74 2.20 11.01
C LEU A 275 1.51 3.16 12.18
N ILE A 276 1.35 4.44 11.85
CA ILE A 276 1.05 5.49 12.82
C ILE A 276 -0.36 5.99 12.54
N LYS A 277 -1.30 5.60 13.38
CA LYS A 277 -2.72 5.88 13.21
C LYS A 277 -3.09 7.20 13.90
N THR A 278 -3.98 7.97 13.27
CA THR A 278 -4.57 9.19 13.83
C THR A 278 -6.06 8.98 14.05
N ASP A 279 -6.59 9.29 15.23
CA ASP A 279 -8.04 9.32 15.47
C ASP A 279 -8.49 10.76 15.73
N TRP A 280 -9.62 11.14 15.15
CA TRP A 280 -10.14 12.50 15.18
C TRP A 280 -11.42 12.58 16.01
N MET A 281 -11.46 13.54 16.92
CA MET A 281 -12.51 13.66 17.94
C MET A 281 -13.03 15.09 18.01
N GLY A 282 -14.35 15.22 17.93
CA GLY A 282 -15.07 16.48 17.88
C GLY A 282 -14.84 17.25 16.60
N GLY A 283 -15.76 18.16 16.30
CA GLY A 283 -15.66 19.04 15.14
C GLY A 283 -15.99 18.37 13.80
N PRO A 284 -15.58 18.99 12.67
CA PRO A 284 -15.92 18.50 11.32
C PRO A 284 -15.27 17.17 10.91
N LEU A 285 -14.26 16.71 11.66
CA LEU A 285 -13.57 15.43 11.44
C LEU A 285 -13.91 14.40 12.53
N ASP A 286 -14.95 14.62 13.32
CA ASP A 286 -15.34 13.68 14.39
C ASP A 286 -15.61 12.26 13.83
N GLY A 287 -14.98 11.26 14.44
CA GLY A 287 -15.10 9.86 14.03
C GLY A 287 -14.20 9.46 12.86
N ALA A 288 -13.57 10.41 12.18
CA ALA A 288 -12.60 10.11 11.14
C ALA A 288 -11.34 9.46 11.75
N TYR A 289 -10.65 8.64 10.96
CA TYR A 289 -9.32 8.15 11.29
C TYR A 289 -8.40 8.26 10.09
N GLY A 290 -7.11 7.97 10.31
CA GLY A 290 -6.09 8.21 9.30
C GLY A 290 -4.77 7.57 9.63
N TYR A 291 -3.81 7.76 8.73
CA TYR A 291 -2.43 7.33 8.89
C TYR A 291 -1.49 8.48 8.61
N LEU A 292 -0.47 8.60 9.46
CA LEU A 292 0.62 9.54 9.30
C LEU A 292 1.79 8.82 8.62
N THR A 293 2.31 9.43 7.56
CA THR A 293 3.60 9.04 6.97
C THR A 293 4.54 10.23 6.95
N PHE A 294 5.82 9.96 7.13
CA PHE A 294 6.88 10.96 7.11
C PHE A 294 7.96 10.55 6.11
N GLY A 295 8.47 11.52 5.35
CA GLY A 295 9.55 11.29 4.39
C GLY A 295 10.36 12.55 4.13
N ASN A 296 11.20 12.49 3.11
CA ASN A 296 12.18 13.54 2.78
C ASN A 296 11.54 14.89 2.44
N ASP A 297 10.28 14.91 2.01
CA ASP A 297 9.55 16.14 1.65
C ASP A 297 8.67 16.70 2.79
N GLY A 298 8.40 15.94 3.84
CA GLY A 298 7.52 16.32 4.95
C GLY A 298 6.51 15.23 5.29
N GLN A 299 5.38 15.60 5.90
CA GLN A 299 4.34 14.66 6.33
C GLN A 299 3.14 14.55 5.38
N THR A 300 2.65 13.33 5.22
CA THR A 300 1.33 13.03 4.62
C THR A 300 0.41 12.49 5.70
N LEU A 301 -0.85 12.90 5.66
CA LEU A 301 -1.91 12.46 6.54
C LEU A 301 -3.08 11.96 5.68
N SER A 302 -3.39 10.67 5.73
CA SER A 302 -4.63 10.18 5.13
C SER A 302 -5.79 10.47 6.07
N LEU A 303 -6.97 10.83 5.58
CA LEU A 303 -8.21 10.91 6.36
C LEU A 303 -9.27 10.02 5.72
N ARG A 304 -9.89 9.17 6.53
CA ARG A 304 -10.92 8.21 6.15
C ARG A 304 -12.17 8.45 6.98
N ASP A 305 -13.31 8.08 6.43
CA ASP A 305 -14.62 8.14 7.09
C ASP A 305 -15.02 9.55 7.54
N VAL A 306 -14.56 10.54 6.79
CA VAL A 306 -14.82 11.94 7.05
C VAL A 306 -16.28 12.26 6.71
N GLY A 307 -17.03 12.70 7.72
CA GLY A 307 -18.45 13.06 7.58
C GLY A 307 -19.40 11.87 7.51
N GLU A 308 -18.97 10.65 7.85
CA GLU A 308 -19.78 9.42 7.77
C GLU A 308 -21.13 9.54 8.51
N ALA A 309 -21.18 10.27 9.63
CA ALA A 309 -22.41 10.47 10.38
C ALA A 309 -23.39 11.46 9.73
N GLN A 310 -22.96 12.27 8.75
CA GLN A 310 -23.77 13.34 8.15
C GLN A 310 -23.92 13.24 6.63
N LEU A 311 -23.13 12.40 5.95
CA LEU A 311 -23.08 12.29 4.50
C LEU A 311 -23.51 10.90 4.05
N ASP A 312 -24.17 10.82 2.89
CA ASP A 312 -24.56 9.54 2.27
C ASP A 312 -23.37 8.67 1.88
N THR A 313 -22.18 9.25 1.77
CA THR A 313 -20.93 8.55 1.50
C THR A 313 -19.79 9.22 2.26
N ALA A 314 -19.11 8.42 3.06
CA ALA A 314 -17.88 8.80 3.74
C ALA A 314 -16.85 9.35 2.76
N LEU A 315 -16.25 10.50 3.11
CA LEU A 315 -15.21 11.12 2.31
C LEU A 315 -13.84 10.58 2.72
N ARG A 316 -12.94 10.49 1.73
CA ARG A 316 -11.53 10.15 1.93
C ARG A 316 -10.67 11.28 1.39
N PHE A 317 -9.60 11.60 2.10
CA PHE A 317 -8.64 12.64 1.70
C PHE A 317 -7.21 12.15 1.89
N GLU A 318 -6.34 12.59 1.01
CA GLU A 318 -4.90 12.62 1.26
C GLU A 318 -4.48 14.06 1.52
N CYS A 319 -3.85 14.29 2.68
CA CYS A 319 -3.48 15.61 3.15
C CYS A 319 -1.96 15.76 3.19
N TYR A 320 -1.45 16.78 2.52
CA TYR A 320 -0.02 17.03 2.42
C TYR A 320 0.36 18.26 3.25
N GLN A 321 1.41 18.14 4.05
CA GLN A 321 1.99 19.27 4.76
C GLN A 321 2.33 20.38 3.75
N ARG A 322 1.88 21.60 4.05
CA ARG A 322 2.16 22.79 3.23
C ARG A 322 3.65 22.97 3.02
N GLY A 323 4.05 23.34 1.81
CA GLY A 323 5.45 23.56 1.44
C GLY A 323 5.98 22.40 0.60
N PRO A 324 7.18 21.86 0.88
CA PRO A 324 7.80 20.87 0.00
C PRO A 324 6.96 19.62 -0.26
N ARG A 325 6.30 19.05 0.75
CA ARG A 325 5.46 17.85 0.58
C ARG A 325 4.25 18.08 -0.33
N GLU A 326 3.53 19.19 -0.14
CA GLU A 326 2.44 19.58 -1.03
C GLU A 326 2.96 19.89 -2.44
N ASN A 327 4.05 20.66 -2.56
CA ASN A 327 4.64 20.99 -3.87
C ASN A 327 5.05 19.74 -4.64
N ARG A 328 5.57 18.72 -3.93
CA ARG A 328 5.87 17.41 -4.48
C ARG A 328 4.62 16.73 -5.02
N GLN A 329 3.51 16.74 -4.26
CA GLN A 329 2.26 16.15 -4.74
C GLN A 329 1.69 16.90 -5.95
N LEU A 330 1.69 18.24 -5.92
CA LEU A 330 1.22 19.06 -7.04
C LEU A 330 2.04 18.80 -8.31
N LEU A 331 3.35 18.56 -8.16
CA LEU A 331 4.18 18.10 -9.26
C LEU A 331 3.76 16.70 -9.74
N GLU A 332 3.50 15.75 -8.85
CA GLU A 332 3.03 14.42 -9.22
C GLU A 332 1.69 14.46 -9.98
N PHE A 333 0.72 15.26 -9.54
CA PHE A 333 -0.53 15.46 -10.29
C PHE A 333 -0.29 16.03 -11.70
N ARG A 334 0.68 16.95 -11.85
CA ARG A 334 1.07 17.48 -13.17
C ARG A 334 1.74 16.42 -14.04
N LEU A 335 2.58 15.56 -13.46
CA LEU A 335 3.22 14.43 -14.17
C LEU A 335 2.21 13.36 -14.58
N ARG A 336 1.04 13.33 -13.95
CA ARG A 336 -0.11 12.49 -14.31
C ARG A 336 -1.12 13.21 -15.19
N THR A 337 -0.86 14.44 -15.64
CA THR A 337 -1.74 15.17 -16.55
C THR A 337 -1.16 15.16 -17.97
N PRO A 338 -1.92 14.72 -19.00
CA PRO A 338 -1.46 14.75 -20.38
C PRO A 338 -0.97 16.13 -20.81
N ALA A 339 0.30 16.21 -21.23
CA ALA A 339 0.89 17.43 -21.74
C ALA A 339 0.54 17.67 -23.21
N VAL A 340 0.37 18.94 -23.61
CA VAL A 340 0.13 19.31 -25.01
C VAL A 340 1.34 18.94 -25.85
N ALA A 341 1.18 17.96 -26.73
CA ALA A 341 2.23 17.42 -27.58
C ALA A 341 1.67 16.41 -28.59
N SER A 342 2.44 16.14 -29.64
CA SER A 342 2.26 14.98 -30.52
C SER A 342 3.02 13.76 -29.96
N TYR A 343 2.32 12.62 -29.91
CA TYR A 343 2.79 11.34 -29.40
C TYR A 343 2.71 10.29 -30.52
N PRO A 344 3.83 9.80 -31.06
CA PRO A 344 3.82 8.67 -31.98
C PRO A 344 3.28 7.42 -31.24
N CYS A 345 2.39 6.69 -31.90
CA CYS A 345 1.74 5.52 -31.34
C CYS A 345 2.15 4.24 -32.07
N THR A 346 2.16 3.13 -31.34
CA THR A 346 2.33 1.77 -31.85
C THR A 346 1.16 0.92 -31.39
N LEU A 347 0.64 0.07 -32.26
CA LEU A 347 -0.39 -0.91 -31.90
C LEU A 347 0.21 -1.99 -30.98
N THR A 348 -0.47 -2.29 -29.87
CA THR A 348 -0.06 -3.31 -28.91
C THR A 348 -0.89 -4.59 -29.03
N ASP A 349 -1.38 -4.85 -30.25
CA ASP A 349 -2.11 -6.06 -30.67
C ASP A 349 -1.16 -7.20 -31.11
N GLY A 350 0.14 -7.04 -30.88
CA GLY A 350 1.19 -7.97 -31.32
C GLY A 350 1.73 -7.69 -32.73
N SER A 351 1.11 -6.80 -33.50
CA SER A 351 1.59 -6.46 -34.85
C SER A 351 2.81 -5.54 -34.85
N GLY A 352 3.00 -4.74 -33.80
CA GLY A 352 4.04 -3.71 -33.72
C GLY A 352 3.91 -2.61 -34.78
N LYS A 353 2.78 -2.54 -35.51
CA LYS A 353 2.57 -1.55 -36.57
C LYS A 353 2.35 -0.15 -35.97
N GLY A 354 2.68 0.87 -36.76
CA GLY A 354 2.40 2.25 -36.39
C GLY A 354 0.90 2.46 -36.15
N GLY A 355 0.55 3.01 -34.99
CA GLY A 355 -0.80 3.35 -34.56
C GLY A 355 -1.21 4.79 -34.87
N GLY A 356 -0.45 5.48 -35.73
CA GLY A 356 -0.62 6.91 -36.04
C GLY A 356 0.07 7.83 -35.02
N THR A 357 -0.33 9.09 -34.99
CA THR A 357 0.14 10.09 -34.02
C THR A 357 -1.05 10.66 -33.27
N LEU A 358 -1.04 10.52 -31.95
CA LEU A 358 -2.01 11.14 -31.06
C LEU A 358 -1.50 12.53 -30.68
N GLU A 359 -2.28 13.55 -30.98
CA GLU A 359 -2.00 14.92 -30.56
C GLU A 359 -2.88 15.26 -29.38
N ILE A 360 -2.27 15.52 -28.22
CA ILE A 360 -2.94 16.10 -27.08
C ILE A 360 -2.92 17.61 -27.24
N LEU A 361 -4.09 18.21 -27.15
CA LEU A 361 -4.34 19.64 -27.32
C LEU A 361 -4.77 20.27 -25.99
N ALA A 362 -4.77 21.60 -25.93
CA ALA A 362 -5.21 22.32 -24.74
C ALA A 362 -6.69 22.03 -24.40
N ALA A 363 -7.05 22.27 -23.14
CA ALA A 363 -8.43 22.17 -22.64
C ALA A 363 -9.11 20.80 -22.86
N GLY A 364 -8.34 19.71 -22.73
CA GLY A 364 -8.88 18.35 -22.78
C GLY A 364 -9.35 17.94 -24.18
N ALA A 365 -8.70 18.42 -25.24
CA ALA A 365 -8.99 18.04 -26.61
C ALA A 365 -7.87 17.16 -27.18
N TYR A 366 -8.18 16.29 -28.14
CA TYR A 366 -7.18 15.48 -28.82
C TYR A 366 -7.44 15.40 -30.33
N ARG A 367 -6.43 14.99 -31.10
CA ARG A 367 -6.57 14.64 -32.52
C ARG A 367 -5.82 13.34 -32.82
N LEU A 368 -6.44 12.45 -33.59
CA LEU A 368 -5.82 11.22 -34.08
C LEU A 368 -6.19 11.03 -35.55
N GLY A 369 -5.19 10.90 -36.43
CA GLY A 369 -5.44 10.75 -37.87
C GLY A 369 -6.23 11.92 -38.49
N GLY A 370 -6.06 13.13 -37.95
CA GLY A 370 -6.76 14.34 -38.42
C GLY A 370 -8.16 14.55 -37.83
N GLN A 371 -8.75 13.55 -37.16
CA GLN A 371 -10.06 13.66 -36.52
C GLN A 371 -9.91 14.00 -35.03
N GLY A 372 -10.75 14.92 -34.55
CA GLY A 372 -10.69 15.45 -33.19
C GLY A 372 -11.72 14.86 -32.24
N GLY A 373 -11.41 14.90 -30.94
CA GLY A 373 -12.32 14.57 -29.85
C GLY A 373 -11.89 15.25 -28.55
N ARG A 374 -12.46 14.81 -27.43
CA ARG A 374 -12.16 15.30 -26.09
C ARG A 374 -11.71 14.16 -25.18
N TYR A 375 -11.05 14.50 -24.09
CA TYR A 375 -10.74 13.57 -23.01
C TYR A 375 -10.88 14.25 -21.65
N SER A 376 -11.24 13.46 -20.63
CA SER A 376 -11.10 13.82 -19.22
C SER A 376 -9.90 13.08 -18.62
N THR A 377 -9.36 13.64 -17.54
CA THR A 377 -8.28 13.02 -16.77
C THR A 377 -8.76 12.81 -15.35
N ASP A 378 -8.41 11.66 -14.78
CA ASP A 378 -8.62 11.33 -13.39
C ASP A 378 -7.30 10.90 -12.75
N PHE A 379 -6.70 11.80 -11.97
CA PHE A 379 -5.53 11.49 -11.14
C PHE A 379 -5.88 11.49 -9.65
N ARG A 380 -7.19 11.50 -9.33
CA ARG A 380 -7.74 11.78 -8.01
C ARG A 380 -8.45 10.59 -7.41
N SER A 381 -8.97 9.68 -8.22
CA SER A 381 -9.49 8.39 -7.75
C SER A 381 -8.42 7.57 -7.04
N ASP A 382 -7.21 7.53 -7.60
CA ASP A 382 -6.12 6.64 -7.19
C ASP A 382 -4.84 7.46 -6.97
N GLN A 383 -4.82 8.29 -5.91
CA GLN A 383 -3.72 9.21 -5.64
C GLN A 383 -2.39 8.48 -5.34
N ASP A 384 -2.46 7.20 -4.99
CA ASP A 384 -1.34 6.30 -4.72
C ASP A 384 -0.71 5.69 -5.99
N GLN A 385 -1.35 5.81 -7.15
CA GLN A 385 -0.83 5.31 -8.44
C GLN A 385 0.09 6.33 -9.11
N ASP A 386 1.05 5.89 -9.92
CA ASP A 386 1.95 6.77 -10.69
C ASP A 386 1.38 7.19 -12.06
N TRP A 387 0.14 6.81 -12.35
CA TRP A 387 -0.59 7.10 -13.59
C TRP A 387 -1.95 7.77 -13.31
N SER A 388 -2.58 8.29 -14.36
CA SER A 388 -3.97 8.76 -14.35
C SER A 388 -4.84 7.98 -15.33
N SER A 389 -6.14 7.89 -15.04
CA SER A 389 -7.13 7.41 -16.00
C SER A 389 -7.50 8.50 -16.98
N LEU A 390 -7.77 8.12 -18.22
CA LEU A 390 -8.29 8.97 -19.27
C LEU A 390 -9.59 8.37 -19.81
N ASP A 391 -10.61 9.20 -19.98
CA ASP A 391 -11.83 8.82 -20.70
C ASP A 391 -11.98 9.71 -21.92
N PHE A 392 -12.11 9.11 -23.09
CA PHE A 392 -12.19 9.80 -24.37
C PHE A 392 -13.64 9.89 -24.84
N THR A 393 -14.01 11.03 -25.42
CA THR A 393 -15.36 11.29 -25.96
C THR A 393 -15.27 12.00 -27.31
N GLY A 394 -16.07 11.56 -28.28
CA GLY A 394 -16.03 11.95 -29.67
C GLY A 394 -14.76 11.54 -30.42
N GLY A 395 -14.84 11.55 -31.75
CA GLY A 395 -13.69 11.26 -32.62
C GLY A 395 -13.29 9.78 -32.68
N PRO A 396 -12.06 9.46 -33.10
CA PRO A 396 -11.60 8.08 -33.30
C PRO A 396 -11.46 7.23 -32.04
N LEU A 397 -11.45 7.86 -30.86
CA LEU A 397 -11.31 7.23 -29.55
C LEU A 397 -12.59 7.37 -28.72
N ASP A 398 -13.74 7.64 -29.35
CA ASP A 398 -15.02 7.76 -28.64
C ASP A 398 -15.35 6.51 -27.82
N ASP A 399 -15.87 6.70 -26.61
CA ASP A 399 -16.16 5.65 -25.62
C ASP A 399 -14.97 4.72 -25.30
N THR A 400 -13.74 5.23 -25.41
CA THR A 400 -12.53 4.49 -25.03
C THR A 400 -11.91 5.07 -23.76
N SER A 401 -11.17 4.22 -23.05
CA SER A 401 -10.38 4.62 -21.89
C SER A 401 -8.90 4.46 -22.14
N GLY A 402 -8.09 5.13 -21.33
CA GLY A 402 -6.66 4.94 -21.32
C GLY A 402 -6.01 5.35 -20.02
N THR A 403 -4.69 5.29 -20.00
CA THR A 403 -3.89 5.81 -18.89
C THR A 403 -2.79 6.74 -19.40
N TYR A 404 -2.36 7.67 -18.54
CA TYR A 404 -1.22 8.54 -18.79
C TYR A 404 -0.25 8.57 -17.62
N GLN A 405 1.05 8.59 -17.91
CA GLN A 405 2.11 8.84 -16.93
C GLN A 405 3.33 9.52 -17.58
N GLU A 406 4.03 10.38 -16.83
CA GLU A 406 5.40 10.83 -17.10
C GLU A 406 6.33 10.25 -16.02
N ASP A 407 7.30 9.43 -16.43
CA ASP A 407 8.24 8.82 -15.48
C ASP A 407 9.40 9.78 -15.08
N ALA A 408 10.24 9.34 -14.15
CA ALA A 408 11.39 10.12 -13.66
C ALA A 408 12.47 10.38 -14.72
N MET A 409 12.40 9.71 -15.88
CA MET A 409 13.28 9.90 -17.03
C MET A 409 12.66 10.82 -18.10
N GLY A 410 11.47 11.36 -17.85
CA GLY A 410 10.76 12.22 -18.80
C GLY A 410 10.12 11.45 -19.95
N VAL A 411 9.92 10.13 -19.81
CA VAL A 411 9.16 9.35 -20.79
C VAL A 411 7.69 9.46 -20.46
N ARG A 412 6.95 10.08 -21.38
CA ARG A 412 5.49 10.19 -21.33
C ARG A 412 4.86 9.03 -22.07
N THR A 413 3.96 8.31 -21.43
CA THR A 413 3.30 7.13 -21.99
C THR A 413 1.79 7.30 -21.91
N LEU A 414 1.10 7.09 -23.03
CA LEU A 414 -0.35 6.94 -23.11
C LEU A 414 -0.67 5.51 -23.53
N ARG A 415 -1.47 4.79 -22.75
CA ARG A 415 -1.99 3.47 -23.11
C ARG A 415 -3.48 3.56 -23.33
N ILE A 416 -3.95 3.27 -24.53
CA ILE A 416 -5.38 3.32 -24.86
C ILE A 416 -5.89 1.89 -25.02
N SER A 417 -7.06 1.61 -24.44
CA SER A 417 -7.59 0.25 -24.30
C SER A 417 -8.22 -0.32 -25.58
N SER A 418 -8.81 0.52 -26.43
CA SER A 418 -9.47 0.09 -27.66
C SER A 418 -9.32 1.09 -28.82
N PRO A 419 -8.76 0.70 -29.98
CA PRO A 419 -7.88 -0.46 -30.11
C PRO A 419 -6.62 -0.26 -29.25
N LYS A 420 -6.05 -1.37 -28.79
CA LYS A 420 -4.87 -1.37 -27.92
C LYS A 420 -3.69 -0.67 -28.61
N ARG A 421 -3.27 0.45 -28.06
CA ARG A 421 -2.12 1.21 -28.55
C ARG A 421 -1.35 1.84 -27.40
N GLU A 422 -0.05 2.01 -27.61
CA GLU A 422 0.83 2.73 -26.72
C GLU A 422 1.46 3.91 -27.48
N CYS A 423 1.29 5.12 -26.96
CA CYS A 423 1.86 6.33 -27.53
C CYS A 423 2.91 6.90 -26.58
N MET A 424 4.13 7.10 -27.06
CA MET A 424 5.27 7.44 -26.22
C MET A 424 5.98 8.70 -26.71
N LYS A 425 6.50 9.49 -25.77
CA LYS A 425 7.36 10.64 -26.07
C LYS A 425 8.38 10.85 -24.97
N ALA A 426 9.67 10.86 -25.34
CA ALA A 426 10.73 11.31 -24.46
C ALA A 426 10.80 12.84 -24.46
N VAL A 427 10.87 13.44 -23.27
CA VAL A 427 11.12 14.86 -23.07
C VAL A 427 12.21 15.04 -22.02
N LYS A 428 12.70 16.27 -21.84
CA LYS A 428 13.55 16.58 -20.70
C LYS A 428 12.78 16.29 -19.40
N PRO A 429 13.30 15.44 -18.49
CA PRO A 429 12.62 15.10 -17.26
C PRO A 429 12.31 16.35 -16.44
N THR A 430 11.11 16.41 -15.88
CA THR A 430 10.76 17.45 -14.91
C THR A 430 11.50 17.17 -13.60
N PRO A 431 12.42 18.06 -13.16
CA PRO A 431 13.23 17.79 -11.99
C PRO A 431 12.39 17.75 -10.73
N ILE A 432 12.53 16.67 -9.97
CA ILE A 432 11.97 16.52 -8.64
C ILE A 432 12.95 17.16 -7.66
N PRO A 433 12.54 18.14 -6.84
CA PRO A 433 13.40 18.71 -5.81
C PRO A 433 13.86 17.61 -4.84
N ARG A 434 15.15 17.29 -4.85
CA ARG A 434 15.75 16.29 -3.96
C ARG A 434 16.33 16.90 -2.69
N TYR A 435 16.55 18.21 -2.71
CA TYR A 435 17.27 18.94 -1.68
C TYR A 435 16.51 20.20 -1.29
N GLY A 436 16.57 20.51 -0.01
CA GLY A 436 16.13 21.79 0.53
C GLY A 436 17.09 22.92 0.16
N THR A 437 16.66 24.13 0.48
CA THR A 437 17.44 25.36 0.29
C THR A 437 18.38 25.65 1.46
N ALA A 438 18.20 24.96 2.59
CA ALA A 438 19.04 25.10 3.77
C ALA A 438 20.34 24.28 3.63
N LYS A 439 21.37 24.71 4.36
CA LYS A 439 22.58 23.91 4.55
C LYS A 439 22.40 22.96 5.73
N ALA A 440 23.04 21.81 5.66
CA ALA A 440 23.12 20.90 6.80
C ALA A 440 23.81 21.59 8.00
N PRO A 441 23.33 21.37 9.24
CA PRO A 441 23.95 21.88 10.45
C PRO A 441 25.25 21.15 10.71
N ALA A 442 26.32 21.89 11.01
CA ALA A 442 27.66 21.32 11.22
C ALA A 442 27.65 20.14 12.22
N PRO A 443 28.44 19.08 11.98
CA PRO A 443 28.50 17.95 12.90
C PRO A 443 28.98 18.37 14.29
N PRO A 444 28.54 17.70 15.37
CA PRO A 444 29.05 17.93 16.71
C PRO A 444 30.57 17.76 16.78
N LYS A 445 31.23 18.54 17.65
CA LYS A 445 32.68 18.43 17.89
C LYS A 445 33.08 17.00 18.24
N GLY A 446 34.14 16.50 17.61
CA GLY A 446 34.62 15.12 17.77
C GLY A 446 34.03 14.11 16.78
N SER A 447 33.16 14.56 15.86
CA SER A 447 32.72 13.77 14.71
C SER A 447 33.82 13.73 13.63
N GLY A 448 33.80 12.72 12.76
CA GLY A 448 34.75 12.61 11.64
C GLY A 448 35.89 11.62 11.81
N GLY A 449 36.89 11.74 10.92
CA GLY A 449 38.12 10.92 10.92
C GLY A 449 38.23 9.90 9.78
N LEU A 450 37.16 9.69 9.00
CA LEU A 450 37.13 8.86 7.79
C LEU A 450 36.87 9.72 6.55
N SER A 451 37.19 9.18 5.38
CA SER A 451 36.87 9.82 4.11
C SER A 451 36.88 8.81 2.97
N GLY A 452 35.95 8.97 2.03
CA GLY A 452 35.88 8.15 0.82
C GLY A 452 34.60 7.32 0.76
N ALA A 453 34.36 6.73 -0.41
CA ALA A 453 33.25 5.83 -0.64
C ALA A 453 33.72 4.38 -0.52
N TYR A 454 32.94 3.57 0.20
CA TYR A 454 33.25 2.18 0.47
C TYR A 454 32.01 1.33 0.26
N ALA A 455 32.19 0.10 -0.21
CA ALA A 455 31.12 -0.86 -0.26
C ALA A 455 31.56 -2.25 0.17
N ARG A 456 30.60 -3.02 0.66
CA ARG A 456 30.70 -4.48 0.73
C ARG A 456 29.56 -5.08 -0.06
N TRP A 457 29.74 -6.33 -0.44
CA TRP A 457 28.63 -7.15 -0.89
C TRP A 457 28.61 -8.46 -0.13
N TYR A 458 27.44 -9.05 -0.03
CA TYR A 458 27.23 -10.37 0.54
C TYR A 458 26.11 -11.08 -0.21
N PRO A 459 26.18 -12.40 -0.37
CA PRO A 459 25.05 -13.16 -0.89
C PRO A 459 23.92 -13.14 0.13
N ASP A 460 22.69 -12.91 -0.33
CA ASP A 460 21.49 -13.06 0.47
C ASP A 460 20.82 -14.41 0.13
N PRO A 461 21.11 -15.48 0.91
CA PRO A 461 20.54 -16.78 0.66
C PRO A 461 19.02 -16.81 0.92
N LEU A 462 18.47 -15.88 1.70
CA LEU A 462 17.04 -15.78 1.93
C LEU A 462 16.33 -15.21 0.71
N ALA A 463 16.94 -14.26 0.00
CA ALA A 463 16.47 -13.82 -1.31
C ALA A 463 16.45 -14.97 -2.33
N ALA A 464 17.51 -15.81 -2.34
CA ALA A 464 17.54 -17.02 -3.19
C ALA A 464 16.47 -18.06 -2.80
N SER A 465 16.04 -18.06 -1.54
CA SER A 465 14.95 -18.90 -1.01
C SER A 465 13.57 -18.23 -1.13
N GLY A 466 13.49 -17.09 -1.80
CA GLY A 466 12.26 -16.35 -2.04
C GLY A 466 11.77 -15.52 -0.86
N TYR A 467 12.43 -15.44 0.30
CA TYR A 467 11.90 -14.77 1.52
C TYR A 467 11.92 -13.24 1.51
N GLY A 468 12.04 -12.60 0.35
CA GLY A 468 12.36 -11.18 0.25
C GLY A 468 13.85 -10.92 0.56
N GLY A 469 14.34 -9.77 0.10
CA GLY A 469 15.76 -9.41 0.17
C GLY A 469 16.20 -8.64 -1.07
N CYS A 470 17.50 -8.42 -1.24
CA CYS A 470 18.06 -7.67 -2.39
C CYS A 470 18.06 -8.44 -3.72
N GLY A 471 17.45 -9.63 -3.78
CA GLY A 471 17.30 -10.43 -5.01
C GLY A 471 18.58 -11.11 -5.50
N GLY A 472 19.56 -11.36 -4.63
CA GLY A 472 20.81 -12.06 -4.96
C GLY A 472 22.01 -11.53 -4.18
N LEU A 473 22.77 -10.62 -4.78
CA LEU A 473 23.92 -9.96 -4.15
C LEU A 473 23.49 -8.63 -3.53
N CYS A 474 23.56 -8.57 -2.19
CA CYS A 474 23.28 -7.34 -1.45
C CYS A 474 24.51 -6.47 -1.41
N TRP A 475 24.30 -5.17 -1.40
CA TRP A 475 25.36 -4.17 -1.34
C TRP A 475 25.06 -3.17 -0.24
N ASP A 476 26.06 -2.93 0.61
CA ASP A 476 26.03 -1.82 1.56
C ASP A 476 27.08 -0.81 1.13
N VAL A 477 26.69 0.46 1.02
CA VAL A 477 27.55 1.55 0.56
C VAL A 477 27.57 2.64 1.62
N TYR A 478 28.78 3.09 1.98
CA TYR A 478 29.00 4.24 2.84
C TYR A 478 29.88 5.26 2.14
N VAL A 479 29.43 6.52 2.09
CA VAL A 479 30.25 7.65 1.63
C VAL A 479 30.58 8.53 2.83
N PHE A 480 31.81 8.43 3.32
CA PHE A 480 32.29 9.20 4.46
C PHE A 480 32.87 10.54 4.01
N ASP A 481 32.45 11.60 4.70
CA ASP A 481 33.07 12.91 4.66
C ASP A 481 33.98 13.13 5.88
N LYS A 482 35.04 13.92 5.69
CA LYS A 482 36.03 14.22 6.73
C LYS A 482 35.46 15.02 7.89
N ALA A 483 34.42 15.83 7.65
CA ALA A 483 33.80 16.66 8.69
C ALA A 483 32.94 15.86 9.69
N GLY A 484 32.68 14.57 9.41
CA GLY A 484 31.87 13.73 10.30
C GLY A 484 30.48 13.42 9.80
N TYR A 485 30.22 13.54 8.49
CA TYR A 485 29.01 13.03 7.88
C TYR A 485 29.24 11.73 7.13
N VAL A 486 28.21 10.90 7.06
CA VAL A 486 28.19 9.69 6.25
C VAL A 486 26.86 9.60 5.50
N TYR A 487 26.93 9.31 4.20
CA TYR A 487 25.77 8.93 3.42
C TYR A 487 25.66 7.38 3.47
N PRO A 488 24.64 6.81 4.12
CA PRO A 488 24.57 5.37 4.42
C PRO A 488 23.85 4.54 3.33
N HIS A 489 23.75 5.08 2.12
CA HIS A 489 23.03 4.47 1.01
C HIS A 489 23.84 4.48 -0.27
N GLU A 490 23.48 3.61 -1.21
CA GLU A 490 23.98 3.69 -2.59
C GLU A 490 23.29 4.86 -3.30
N PRO A 491 24.02 5.84 -3.85
CA PRO A 491 23.43 6.86 -4.72
C PRO A 491 22.73 6.27 -5.94
N ASP A 492 21.69 6.94 -6.44
CA ASP A 492 20.99 6.48 -7.65
C ASP A 492 21.78 6.80 -8.92
N ARG A 493 22.26 8.04 -9.03
CA ARG A 493 22.84 8.59 -10.29
C ARG A 493 24.32 8.92 -10.21
N GLY A 494 24.82 9.31 -9.05
CA GLY A 494 26.16 9.86 -8.93
C GLY A 494 26.55 10.14 -7.49
N LEU A 495 27.87 10.24 -7.25
CA LEU A 495 28.39 10.53 -5.91
C LEU A 495 28.03 11.95 -5.43
N ASP A 496 27.64 12.85 -6.33
CA ASP A 496 27.09 14.16 -6.00
C ASP A 496 25.80 14.08 -5.18
N GLU A 497 25.12 12.92 -5.20
CA GLU A 497 23.94 12.74 -4.36
C GLU A 497 24.28 12.64 -2.86
N ALA A 498 25.50 12.16 -2.56
CA ALA A 498 26.08 12.09 -1.22
C ALA A 498 26.71 13.43 -0.78
N ASP A 499 26.13 14.57 -1.21
CA ASP A 499 26.52 15.90 -0.77
C ASP A 499 25.94 16.21 0.62
N CYS A 500 26.74 15.90 1.64
CA CYS A 500 26.39 16.09 3.04
C CYS A 500 26.28 17.55 3.50
N THR A 501 26.55 18.52 2.62
CA THR A 501 26.32 19.94 2.95
C THR A 501 24.87 20.36 2.78
N ARG A 502 24.02 19.50 2.20
CA ARG A 502 22.63 19.77 1.85
C ARG A 502 21.65 19.13 2.84
N THR A 503 20.45 19.66 2.86
CA THR A 503 19.30 19.06 3.54
C THR A 503 18.35 18.44 2.53
N HIS A 504 17.52 17.49 2.98
CA HIS A 504 16.28 17.14 2.32
C HIS A 504 15.32 18.34 2.30
N PRO A 505 14.27 18.31 1.46
CA PRO A 505 13.29 19.40 1.41
C PRO A 505 12.57 19.64 2.74
N ASN A 506 12.37 18.61 3.57
CA ASN A 506 11.83 18.72 4.94
C ASN A 506 12.78 19.43 5.95
N GLY A 507 14.00 19.76 5.54
CA GLY A 507 15.02 20.46 6.33
C GLY A 507 15.99 19.55 7.10
N LEU A 508 15.80 18.23 7.09
CA LEU A 508 16.73 17.29 7.73
C LEU A 508 18.00 17.11 6.88
N PRO A 509 19.18 16.85 7.48
CA PRO A 509 20.40 16.58 6.74
C PRO A 509 20.23 15.37 5.80
N VAL A 510 20.86 15.41 4.61
CA VAL A 510 20.88 14.27 3.67
C VAL A 510 21.76 13.14 4.18
N CYS A 511 22.78 13.48 4.96
CA CYS A 511 23.72 12.54 5.54
C CYS A 511 23.52 12.43 7.04
N GLU A 512 23.85 11.26 7.57
CA GLU A 512 23.96 11.06 9.00
C GLU A 512 25.27 11.62 9.54
N VAL A 513 25.34 11.79 10.85
CA VAL A 513 26.57 12.16 11.55
C VAL A 513 27.22 10.89 12.10
N TYR A 514 28.54 10.76 11.97
CA TYR A 514 29.28 9.67 12.60
C TYR A 514 30.40 10.16 13.51
N ARG A 515 30.74 9.34 14.52
CA ARG A 515 31.83 9.60 15.47
C ARG A 515 32.74 8.40 15.55
N VAL A 516 34.05 8.65 15.59
CA VAL A 516 35.08 7.62 15.77
C VAL A 516 35.78 7.86 17.11
N GLN A 517 35.71 6.89 18.01
CA GLN A 517 36.37 6.96 19.32
C GLN A 517 36.75 5.56 19.81
N GLY A 518 37.98 5.40 20.33
CA GLY A 518 38.40 4.15 20.97
C GLY A 518 38.39 2.91 20.06
N GLY A 519 38.63 3.07 18.75
CA GLY A 519 38.53 1.97 17.79
C GLY A 519 37.09 1.54 17.50
N GLN A 520 36.11 2.37 17.84
CA GLN A 520 34.70 2.18 17.51
C GLN A 520 34.19 3.32 16.65
N ILE A 521 33.11 3.05 15.91
CA ILE A 521 32.34 4.04 15.17
C ILE A 521 30.87 3.98 15.58
N VAL A 522 30.25 5.14 15.68
CA VAL A 522 28.80 5.31 15.87
C VAL A 522 28.30 6.11 14.67
N ILE A 523 27.28 5.62 13.96
CA ILE A 523 26.62 6.30 12.84
C ILE A 523 25.20 6.64 13.30
N GLY A 524 24.80 7.91 13.18
CA GLY A 524 23.46 8.35 13.57
C GLY A 524 23.12 8.02 15.03
N GLN A 525 22.05 7.25 15.21
CA GLN A 525 21.58 6.75 16.51
C GLN A 525 21.88 5.26 16.71
N ASP A 526 22.71 4.66 15.86
CA ASP A 526 23.03 3.24 15.92
C ASP A 526 23.93 2.90 17.12
N LYS A 527 24.00 1.59 17.42
CA LYS A 527 24.92 1.09 18.43
C LYS A 527 26.37 1.24 17.97
N PRO A 528 27.32 1.51 18.89
CA PRO A 528 28.75 1.50 18.55
C PRO A 528 29.17 0.16 17.95
N MET A 529 29.90 0.23 16.83
CA MET A 529 30.49 -0.93 16.17
C MET A 529 32.01 -0.81 16.11
N THR A 530 32.72 -1.93 16.03
CA THR A 530 34.18 -1.93 15.92
C THR A 530 34.62 -1.32 14.59
N LEU A 531 35.68 -0.51 14.63
CA LEU A 531 36.31 0.10 13.46
C LEU A 531 37.79 -0.29 13.43
N ALA A 532 38.21 -0.93 12.35
CA ALA A 532 39.61 -1.14 12.04
C ALA A 532 39.91 -0.80 10.57
N LYS A 533 41.16 -0.44 10.27
CA LYS A 533 41.64 -0.28 8.89
C LYS A 533 42.43 -1.52 8.49
N SER A 534 42.24 -2.01 7.27
CA SER A 534 42.99 -3.13 6.70
C SER A 534 43.46 -2.74 5.31
N GLY A 535 44.68 -2.20 5.23
CA GLY A 535 45.15 -1.52 4.02
C GLY A 535 44.25 -0.33 3.66
N ALA A 536 43.72 -0.32 2.44
CA ALA A 536 42.77 0.69 1.97
C ALA A 536 41.30 0.39 2.37
N ALA A 537 41.00 -0.81 2.87
CA ALA A 537 39.66 -1.21 3.27
C ALA A 537 39.34 -0.82 4.72
N LEU A 538 38.06 -0.71 5.02
CA LEU A 538 37.53 -0.54 6.38
C LEU A 538 36.94 -1.85 6.88
N LYS A 539 37.12 -2.14 8.17
CA LYS A 539 36.41 -3.20 8.88
C LYS A 539 35.43 -2.56 9.85
N LEU A 540 34.13 -2.69 9.60
CA LEU A 540 33.04 -2.13 10.40
C LEU A 540 32.23 -3.28 11.00
N GLY A 541 32.18 -3.40 12.31
CA GLY A 541 31.44 -4.50 12.97
C GLY A 541 31.96 -5.90 12.63
N GLY A 542 33.20 -6.01 12.14
CA GLY A 542 33.79 -7.27 11.65
C GLY A 542 33.74 -7.44 10.13
N ASP A 543 32.90 -6.67 9.44
CA ASP A 543 32.69 -6.77 8.00
C ASP A 543 33.65 -5.90 7.22
N THR A 544 34.14 -6.40 6.08
CA THR A 544 35.15 -5.70 5.27
C THR A 544 34.48 -4.92 4.13
N TYR A 545 34.66 -3.60 4.17
CA TYR A 545 34.22 -2.65 3.16
C TYR A 545 35.41 -2.19 2.32
N GLN A 546 35.34 -2.45 1.02
CA GLN A 546 36.38 -2.10 0.07
C GLN A 546 36.15 -0.68 -0.48
N PRO A 547 37.20 0.09 -0.77
CA PRO A 547 37.04 1.40 -1.37
C PRO A 547 36.44 1.26 -2.78
N LEU A 548 35.52 2.15 -3.13
CA LEU A 548 34.98 2.20 -4.49
C LEU A 548 36.04 2.69 -5.47
N LEU A 549 36.07 2.09 -6.66
CA LEU A 549 36.88 2.56 -7.77
C LEU A 549 36.00 3.23 -8.81
N LYS A 550 36.35 4.49 -9.12
CA LYS A 550 35.75 5.25 -10.21
C LYS A 550 36.07 4.60 -11.56
N LEU A 551 35.17 4.77 -12.52
CA LEU A 551 35.31 4.15 -13.85
C LEU A 551 35.90 5.11 -14.91
N ASP A 552 36.50 6.21 -14.48
CA ASP A 552 37.11 7.23 -15.35
C ASP A 552 38.12 6.64 -16.34
N GLY A 553 37.98 6.99 -17.62
CA GLY A 553 38.89 6.56 -18.68
C GLY A 553 38.82 5.07 -19.04
N LEU A 554 37.96 4.29 -18.36
CA LEU A 554 37.76 2.89 -18.67
C LEU A 554 36.84 2.75 -19.87
N LYS A 555 37.35 2.13 -20.93
CA LYS A 555 36.55 1.69 -22.07
C LYS A 555 35.96 0.33 -21.72
N LEU A 556 34.75 0.35 -21.16
CA LEU A 556 33.97 -0.86 -20.90
C LEU A 556 33.80 -1.64 -22.21
N ASN A 557 34.05 -2.94 -22.16
CA ASN A 557 34.04 -3.81 -23.33
C ASN A 557 33.53 -5.19 -22.93
N GLY A 558 32.41 -5.60 -23.54
CA GLY A 558 31.87 -6.94 -23.34
C GLY A 558 30.37 -6.94 -23.14
N ALA A 559 29.84 -8.17 -23.08
CA ALA A 559 28.47 -8.44 -22.67
C ALA A 559 28.45 -8.68 -21.16
N TYR A 560 27.55 -7.98 -20.49
CA TYR A 560 27.30 -8.07 -19.07
C TYR A 560 25.87 -8.55 -18.84
N GLU A 561 25.67 -9.37 -17.82
CA GLU A 561 24.37 -9.90 -17.44
C GLU A 561 24.05 -9.45 -16.01
N SER A 562 22.82 -8.98 -15.81
CA SER A 562 22.24 -8.74 -14.50
C SER A 562 20.97 -9.55 -14.37
N LYS A 563 20.78 -10.20 -13.22
CA LYS A 563 19.58 -10.96 -12.89
C LYS A 563 18.97 -10.38 -11.63
N SER A 564 17.66 -10.21 -11.63
CA SER A 564 16.89 -9.78 -10.48
C SER A 564 15.66 -10.64 -10.33
N PHE A 565 15.35 -11.00 -9.09
CA PHE A 565 14.19 -11.79 -8.73
C PHE A 565 13.32 -10.99 -7.79
N VAL A 566 12.01 -11.07 -7.97
CA VAL A 566 11.01 -10.46 -7.09
C VAL A 566 10.13 -11.59 -6.59
N GLY A 567 9.93 -11.70 -5.29
CA GLY A 567 9.17 -12.79 -4.69
C GLY A 567 9.36 -12.82 -3.18
N GLY A 568 8.31 -13.22 -2.47
CA GLY A 568 8.28 -13.38 -1.02
C GLY A 568 8.05 -14.85 -0.65
N GLY A 569 8.58 -15.29 0.50
CA GLY A 569 8.61 -16.71 0.88
C GLY A 569 7.22 -17.29 1.15
N THR A 570 6.21 -16.41 1.25
CA THR A 570 4.79 -16.69 1.36
C THR A 570 3.98 -16.09 0.21
N SER A 571 4.62 -15.35 -0.71
CA SER A 571 3.97 -14.66 -1.82
C SER A 571 3.61 -15.67 -2.90
N THR A 572 2.38 -15.61 -3.41
CA THR A 572 1.99 -16.33 -4.62
C THR A 572 2.39 -15.59 -5.90
N VAL A 573 3.01 -14.42 -5.76
CA VAL A 573 3.59 -13.62 -6.85
C VAL A 573 5.10 -13.79 -6.85
N SER A 574 5.65 -14.14 -8.01
CA SER A 574 7.08 -14.25 -8.27
C SER A 574 7.40 -13.59 -9.61
N GLY A 575 8.62 -13.10 -9.77
CA GLY A 575 9.09 -12.52 -11.01
C GLY A 575 10.59 -12.72 -11.17
N ALA A 576 11.02 -12.88 -12.40
CA ALA A 576 12.42 -13.00 -12.76
C ALA A 576 12.68 -12.07 -13.95
N PHE A 577 13.76 -11.30 -13.86
CA PHE A 577 14.19 -10.41 -14.92
C PHE A 577 15.67 -10.59 -15.16
N GLN A 578 16.04 -10.59 -16.43
CA GLN A 578 17.40 -10.62 -16.90
C GLN A 578 17.65 -9.37 -17.75
N THR A 579 18.79 -8.73 -17.56
CA THR A 579 19.26 -7.62 -18.37
C THR A 579 20.62 -7.95 -18.95
N ASN A 580 20.71 -8.06 -20.28
CA ASN A 580 21.95 -8.19 -21.02
C ASN A 580 22.38 -6.79 -21.50
N LEU A 581 23.48 -6.27 -20.97
CA LEU A 581 24.06 -4.99 -21.35
C LEU A 581 25.38 -5.24 -22.09
N THR A 582 25.42 -4.91 -23.38
CA THR A 582 26.67 -4.92 -24.15
C THR A 582 27.23 -3.52 -24.25
N LEU A 583 28.50 -3.35 -23.88
CA LEU A 583 29.23 -2.08 -23.96
C LEU A 583 30.40 -2.23 -24.92
N THR A 584 30.63 -1.20 -25.73
CA THR A 584 31.72 -1.18 -26.71
C THR A 584 32.71 -0.06 -26.41
N PRO A 585 34.02 -0.25 -26.67
CA PRO A 585 35.05 0.77 -26.45
C PRO A 585 34.83 2.11 -27.16
N GLN A 586 33.95 2.13 -28.17
CA GLN A 586 33.56 3.32 -28.94
C GLN A 586 32.45 4.14 -28.26
N GLY A 587 32.02 3.77 -27.05
CA GLY A 587 30.98 4.49 -26.32
C GLY A 587 29.57 4.17 -26.81
N ARG A 588 29.33 2.97 -27.35
CA ARG A 588 27.97 2.49 -27.69
C ARG A 588 27.52 1.37 -26.77
N PHE A 589 26.23 1.31 -26.50
CA PHE A 589 25.61 0.24 -25.73
C PHE A 589 24.40 -0.37 -26.44
N SER A 590 24.12 -1.64 -26.14
CA SER A 590 22.83 -2.27 -26.38
C SER A 590 22.37 -2.95 -25.10
N ARG A 591 21.10 -2.77 -24.74
CA ARG A 591 20.49 -3.32 -23.55
C ARG A 591 19.26 -4.13 -23.96
N GLU A 592 19.28 -5.41 -23.66
CA GLU A 592 18.12 -6.30 -23.76
C GLU A 592 17.67 -6.64 -22.35
N ARG A 593 16.39 -6.42 -22.06
CA ARG A 593 15.78 -6.80 -20.80
C ARG A 593 14.62 -7.73 -21.09
N SER A 594 14.68 -8.93 -20.54
CA SER A 594 13.61 -9.91 -20.59
C SER A 594 13.19 -10.28 -19.18
N GLY A 595 11.96 -10.74 -19.01
CA GLY A 595 11.49 -11.21 -17.73
C GLY A 595 9.98 -11.31 -17.68
N GLY A 596 9.48 -11.66 -16.51
CA GLY A 596 8.05 -11.74 -16.29
C GLY A 596 7.71 -11.87 -14.84
N VAL A 597 6.44 -11.61 -14.55
CA VAL A 597 5.83 -11.83 -13.25
C VAL A 597 4.76 -12.90 -13.41
N SER A 598 4.78 -13.89 -12.54
CA SER A 598 3.75 -14.90 -12.41
C SER A 598 3.08 -14.74 -11.05
N ALA A 599 1.77 -14.60 -11.05
CA ALA A 599 0.94 -14.63 -9.87
C ALA A 599 0.07 -15.88 -9.93
N THR A 600 0.26 -16.81 -9.01
CA THR A 600 -0.57 -18.00 -8.87
C THR A 600 -1.64 -17.79 -7.80
N THR A 601 -2.79 -18.43 -7.95
CA THR A 601 -3.74 -18.65 -6.87
C THR A 601 -3.59 -20.07 -6.40
N THR A 602 -3.62 -20.28 -5.09
CA THR A 602 -3.52 -21.61 -4.48
C THR A 602 -4.72 -21.85 -3.58
N ASP A 603 -5.01 -23.12 -3.29
CA ASP A 603 -6.08 -23.53 -2.37
C ASP A 603 -5.88 -23.04 -0.92
N THR A 604 -4.64 -22.74 -0.53
CA THR A 604 -4.29 -22.17 0.80
C THR A 604 -4.15 -20.66 0.79
N GLY A 605 -4.17 -20.00 -0.38
CA GLY A 605 -3.82 -18.58 -0.51
C GLY A 605 -2.34 -18.28 -0.26
N THR A 606 -1.50 -19.31 -0.13
CA THR A 606 -0.04 -19.20 0.04
C THR A 606 0.68 -20.03 -1.00
N ASN A 607 1.97 -19.78 -1.23
CA ASN A 607 2.79 -20.59 -2.14
C ASN A 607 2.96 -22.07 -1.74
N LEU A 608 2.48 -22.50 -0.57
CA LEU A 608 2.51 -23.90 -0.09
C LEU A 608 1.29 -24.71 -0.53
N GLY A 609 0.26 -24.06 -1.06
CA GLY A 609 -0.96 -24.73 -1.52
C GLY A 609 -0.86 -25.30 -2.93
N THR A 610 -1.84 -26.11 -3.29
CA THR A 610 -2.03 -26.58 -4.67
C THR A 610 -2.41 -25.39 -5.54
N VAL A 611 -1.70 -25.18 -6.66
CA VAL A 611 -2.05 -24.13 -7.62
C VAL A 611 -3.43 -24.41 -8.22
N THR A 612 -4.36 -23.49 -8.00
CA THR A 612 -5.74 -23.52 -8.51
C THR A 612 -5.94 -22.62 -9.73
N GLY A 613 -4.99 -21.72 -10.00
CA GLY A 613 -5.02 -20.78 -11.12
C GLY A 613 -3.79 -19.90 -11.15
N GLY A 614 -3.68 -19.04 -12.16
CA GLY A 614 -2.60 -18.05 -12.21
C GLY A 614 -2.60 -17.20 -13.48
N VAL A 615 -1.89 -16.10 -13.41
CA VAL A 615 -1.59 -15.20 -14.53
C VAL A 615 -0.09 -15.03 -14.64
N THR A 616 0.43 -15.11 -15.85
CA THR A 616 1.83 -14.80 -16.15
C THR A 616 1.87 -13.69 -17.17
N VAL A 617 2.68 -12.67 -16.88
CA VAL A 617 2.93 -11.55 -17.78
C VAL A 617 4.42 -11.53 -18.06
N THR A 618 4.79 -11.58 -19.34
CA THR A 618 6.18 -11.48 -19.79
C THR A 618 6.40 -10.16 -20.50
N THR A 619 7.61 -9.64 -20.39
CA THR A 619 8.04 -8.41 -21.05
C THR A 619 9.43 -8.60 -21.62
N GLU A 620 9.61 -8.18 -22.87
CA GLU A 620 10.91 -8.09 -23.52
C GLU A 620 11.07 -6.66 -24.06
N ARG A 621 12.23 -6.06 -23.81
CA ARG A 621 12.58 -4.72 -24.28
C ARG A 621 14.02 -4.71 -24.75
N GLN A 622 14.25 -4.12 -25.92
CA GLN A 622 15.58 -3.92 -26.45
C GLN A 622 15.79 -2.46 -26.80
N ASN A 623 16.85 -1.88 -26.22
CA ASN A 623 17.23 -0.49 -26.42
C ASN A 623 18.71 -0.41 -26.79
N SER A 624 19.11 0.67 -27.46
CA SER A 624 20.53 0.93 -27.75
C SER A 624 20.79 2.44 -27.83
N GLY A 625 22.06 2.80 -27.78
CA GLY A 625 22.48 4.19 -27.84
C GLY A 625 23.97 4.37 -27.58
N THR A 626 24.32 5.55 -27.07
CA THR A 626 25.69 5.90 -26.67
C THR A 626 25.80 6.00 -25.17
N TYR A 627 26.98 5.71 -24.63
CA TYR A 627 27.26 5.87 -23.21
C TYR A 627 28.50 6.72 -22.96
N ARG A 628 28.54 7.35 -21.80
CA ARG A 628 29.70 8.07 -21.28
C ARG A 628 29.87 7.77 -19.80
N VAL A 629 31.11 7.60 -19.37
CA VAL A 629 31.47 7.46 -17.96
C VAL A 629 32.17 8.72 -17.49
N THR A 630 31.75 9.28 -16.36
CA THR A 630 32.41 10.42 -15.69
C THR A 630 32.34 10.21 -14.18
N GLY A 631 33.48 10.09 -13.53
CA GLY A 631 33.62 9.76 -12.11
C GLY A 631 32.95 8.44 -11.76
N TYR A 632 31.88 8.55 -10.97
CA TYR A 632 31.03 7.44 -10.54
C TYR A 632 29.68 7.44 -11.25
N THR A 633 29.60 7.99 -12.46
CA THR A 633 28.34 8.11 -13.19
C THR A 633 28.49 7.54 -14.59
N LEU A 634 27.62 6.58 -14.92
CA LEU A 634 27.39 6.09 -16.27
C LEU A 634 26.15 6.80 -16.83
N GLU A 635 26.33 7.59 -17.87
CA GLU A 635 25.26 8.24 -18.61
C GLU A 635 24.96 7.42 -19.88
N LEU A 636 23.71 6.99 -20.05
CA LEU A 636 23.20 6.30 -21.22
C LEU A 636 22.30 7.28 -21.99
N THR A 637 22.65 7.57 -23.24
CA THR A 637 21.82 8.37 -24.16
C THR A 637 21.22 7.46 -25.21
N TYR A 638 19.89 7.40 -25.22
CA TYR A 638 19.13 6.47 -26.06
C TYR A 638 18.78 7.09 -27.42
N GLY A 639 18.44 6.23 -28.39
CA GLY A 639 18.08 6.66 -29.74
C GLY A 639 16.85 7.56 -29.85
N ASP A 640 15.94 7.52 -28.87
CA ASP A 640 14.76 8.39 -28.76
C ASP A 640 15.06 9.73 -28.03
N GLY A 641 16.32 9.94 -27.62
CA GLY A 641 16.78 11.13 -26.93
C GLY A 641 16.67 11.10 -25.40
N HIS A 642 16.12 10.04 -24.78
CA HIS A 642 16.13 9.97 -23.31
C HIS A 642 17.55 9.73 -22.77
N VAL A 643 17.80 10.26 -21.57
CA VAL A 643 19.08 10.16 -20.89
C VAL A 643 18.87 9.55 -19.51
N GLU A 644 19.53 8.42 -19.27
CA GLU A 644 19.56 7.72 -17.99
C GLU A 644 20.93 7.91 -17.34
N ARG A 645 20.98 8.22 -16.05
CA ARG A 645 22.22 8.33 -15.28
C ARG A 645 22.20 7.32 -14.16
N LEU A 646 23.26 6.54 -14.07
CA LEU A 646 23.41 5.45 -13.13
C LEU A 646 24.68 5.69 -12.31
N PHE A 647 24.57 5.57 -10.98
CA PHE A 647 25.76 5.46 -10.14
C PHE A 647 26.53 4.20 -10.55
N ALA A 648 27.81 4.35 -10.87
CA ALA A 648 28.59 3.33 -11.53
C ALA A 648 29.97 3.20 -10.88
N TYR A 649 30.26 2.00 -10.38
CA TYR A 649 31.53 1.70 -9.73
C TYR A 649 31.91 0.22 -9.86
N THR A 650 33.15 -0.07 -9.49
CA THR A 650 33.62 -1.44 -9.24
C THR A 650 34.45 -1.47 -7.96
N LEU A 651 34.77 -2.67 -7.50
CA LEU A 651 35.69 -2.95 -6.41
C LEU A 651 37.09 -3.29 -6.94
N PRO A 652 38.14 -3.15 -6.11
CA PRO A 652 39.47 -3.61 -6.46
C PRO A 652 39.55 -5.14 -6.56
N ASP A 653 40.24 -5.64 -7.59
CA ASP A 653 40.65 -7.03 -7.69
C ASP A 653 41.81 -7.35 -6.71
N LYS A 654 42.32 -8.59 -6.72
CA LYS A 654 43.43 -9.02 -5.87
C LYS A 654 44.73 -8.20 -6.08
N SER A 655 44.85 -7.50 -7.20
CA SER A 655 45.98 -6.62 -7.54
C SER A 655 45.71 -5.14 -7.27
N GLY A 656 44.54 -4.78 -6.76
CA GLY A 656 44.10 -3.40 -6.52
C GLY A 656 43.61 -2.67 -7.78
N ARG A 657 43.42 -3.37 -8.91
CA ARG A 657 42.91 -2.81 -10.16
C ARG A 657 41.38 -2.92 -10.23
N PRO A 658 40.69 -2.11 -11.05
CA PRO A 658 39.25 -2.24 -11.26
C PRO A 658 38.85 -3.65 -11.71
N ASP A 659 37.97 -4.32 -10.96
CA ASP A 659 37.41 -5.61 -11.36
C ASP A 659 36.29 -5.41 -12.39
N LEU A 660 36.63 -5.49 -13.67
CA LEU A 660 35.66 -5.37 -14.76
C LEU A 660 34.82 -6.63 -14.96
N GLY A 661 35.05 -7.70 -14.20
CA GLY A 661 34.18 -8.88 -14.17
C GLY A 661 32.91 -8.67 -13.35
N LEU A 662 32.91 -7.67 -12.46
CA LEU A 662 31.80 -7.32 -11.57
C LEU A 662 31.60 -5.80 -11.55
N LEU A 663 30.54 -5.32 -12.22
CA LEU A 663 30.18 -3.92 -12.24
C LEU A 663 28.91 -3.69 -11.39
N ARG A 664 28.90 -2.62 -10.60
CA ARG A 664 27.67 -2.10 -9.99
C ARG A 664 27.22 -0.88 -10.76
N LEU A 665 26.04 -0.96 -11.38
CA LEU A 665 25.46 0.09 -12.21
C LEU A 665 24.01 0.35 -11.77
N GLY A 666 23.74 1.52 -11.19
CA GLY A 666 22.41 2.00 -10.83
C GLY A 666 21.62 1.03 -9.95
N GLY A 667 22.24 0.53 -8.88
CA GLY A 667 21.60 -0.43 -7.98
C GLY A 667 21.51 -1.86 -8.54
N SER A 668 22.08 -2.15 -9.70
CA SER A 668 22.12 -3.49 -10.30
C SER A 668 23.54 -4.03 -10.41
N THR A 669 23.70 -5.33 -10.15
CA THR A 669 24.98 -6.03 -10.28
C THR A 669 25.06 -6.67 -11.65
N TYR A 670 26.14 -6.39 -12.37
CA TYR A 670 26.42 -6.87 -13.72
C TYR A 670 27.69 -7.71 -13.73
N THR A 671 27.60 -8.94 -14.23
CA THR A 671 28.72 -9.87 -14.34
C THR A 671 28.96 -10.27 -15.79
N ILE A 672 30.20 -10.60 -16.14
CA ILE A 672 30.48 -11.21 -17.45
C ILE A 672 29.92 -12.64 -17.44
N PRO A 673 29.09 -13.04 -18.41
CA PRO A 673 28.59 -14.41 -18.50
C PRO A 673 29.73 -15.41 -18.60
N ASP A 674 29.61 -16.54 -17.90
CA ASP A 674 30.55 -17.65 -18.08
C ASP A 674 30.56 -18.08 -19.55
N LYS A 675 31.77 -18.24 -20.11
CA LYS A 675 31.92 -18.85 -21.43
C LYS A 675 31.46 -20.30 -21.32
N LYS A 676 30.30 -20.61 -21.90
CA LYS A 676 29.84 -21.99 -22.09
C LYS A 676 30.74 -22.76 -23.05
#